data_AF-W7QC69-F1
#
_entry.id   AF-W7QC69-F1
#
_cell.length_a   1.000
_cell.length_b   1.000
_cell.length_c   1.000
_cell.angle_alpha   90.00
_cell.angle_beta   90.00
_cell.angle_gamma   90.00
#
_symmetry.space_group_name_H-M   'P 1'
#
loop_
_entity.id
_entity.type
_entity.pdbx_description
1 polymer ?
#
loop_
_entity_poly.entity_id
_entity_poly.type
_entity_poly.pdbx_seq_one_letter_code
_entity_poly.pdbx_strand_id
1 'polypeptide(L)'
;MREHFTDTFGTAIDYPLSTTFRHGHALALTANHAIAANRRRPDQLCLAAPDNPRTTLAVDQGREALPQALAIWQEEGRRLDEACLLVRSWALSVPFQLRLLQAGIPFRLSREDRFVFRLPLVQALSGYLRVARNAALLHDPELVQRLLEQPTPFVARERLSALARRLAETQAFPDRHDPLMASLKPIQRRNLKRRWALLCELPRLGRWSPARLLAHVVESLDAEKVLKRAAARREKGEEDVRLLDVLVEQAAEVKEIDAFIELLERPVENHAGGILITTVHGAKGLEWPLVVLAGANEEDFPHYSRDNPLTPERLEEERRLFYVAITRARERLRILHDGGAHRPSRFIAEMAWQDCTRVAARLEGVDSDASPLAVTSPTLVARYLETLGHEIPLRPLADSTLAEPHAAYTAGEFLPGQWLRHAVFGEGEIAVVEGDPVDPVIEVRFAQAGRRRLLARRAPSRCCPHLWQHRVPDFDSRDLPILTDLREWPPGSRSLNMHRVLISAAELAESLEAGSPPLVLDCRVRLGEPEAGRRLWEAGHIPTSHHLDLDRDLAGPPGEGGRHPLPTPGAFTAVVQRLGITPGRPVVVVDDMGGQLAAARAWWMLSCWADHSDVRVLDGGLRAWQGTGGPLVLGREPLPEPSNWKPHYDDTSWVDAGTVLTGRDMKVDARSLERFRGEVEPIDPIAGHIPGAQCRPSAANLDDDGHFKPAEQLDGELPDADAVIAYCGSGVTACHNILAYAIAGRPLPRLYVGSWSDWIRKDLHPVASG
;
A
#
# COMPACT_ATOMS: atom_id res chain seq x y z
N MET A 1 -19.49 28.86 0.16
CA MET A 1 -20.97 28.84 0.29
C MET A 1 -21.48 30.13 0.91
N ARG A 2 -21.00 30.57 2.09
CA ARG A 2 -21.45 31.82 2.71
C ARG A 2 -20.99 33.09 1.97
N GLU A 3 -19.78 33.11 1.42
CA GLU A 3 -19.30 34.19 0.53
C GLU A 3 -20.16 34.29 -0.73
N HIS A 4 -20.30 33.20 -1.49
CA HIS A 4 -21.21 33.16 -2.65
C HIS A 4 -22.67 33.50 -2.33
N PHE A 5 -23.18 33.11 -1.15
CA PHE A 5 -24.54 33.46 -0.73
C PHE A 5 -24.67 34.96 -0.47
N THR A 6 -23.71 35.56 0.24
CA THR A 6 -23.68 37.00 0.49
C THR A 6 -23.51 37.80 -0.80
N ASP A 7 -22.65 37.34 -1.70
CA ASP A 7 -22.42 37.97 -3.01
C ASP A 7 -23.69 37.93 -3.88
N THR A 8 -24.49 36.88 -3.76
CA THR A 8 -25.70 36.68 -4.57
C THR A 8 -26.95 37.33 -3.97
N PHE A 9 -27.10 37.31 -2.64
CA PHE A 9 -28.35 37.66 -1.95
C PHE A 9 -28.20 38.83 -0.96
N GLY A 10 -27.00 39.42 -0.83
CA GLY A 10 -26.69 40.46 0.16
C GLY A 10 -26.41 39.89 1.56
N THR A 11 -26.27 40.78 2.55
CA THR A 11 -25.90 40.40 3.92
C THR A 11 -26.89 39.41 4.52
N ALA A 12 -26.44 38.19 4.79
CA ALA A 12 -27.25 37.15 5.42
C ALA A 12 -27.24 37.28 6.96
N ILE A 13 -28.39 37.00 7.58
CA ILE A 13 -28.47 36.75 9.02
C ILE A 13 -28.18 35.26 9.24
N ASP A 14 -27.16 34.95 10.05
CA ASP A 14 -26.75 33.59 10.36
C ASP A 14 -27.39 33.11 11.67
N TYR A 15 -28.08 31.98 11.62
CA TYR A 15 -28.71 31.33 12.77
C TYR A 15 -28.03 29.98 13.02
N PRO A 16 -26.91 29.94 13.78
CA PRO A 16 -26.18 28.70 14.02
C PRO A 16 -26.99 27.75 14.91
N LEU A 17 -27.46 26.64 14.33
CA LEU A 17 -28.14 25.57 15.06
C LEU A 17 -27.11 24.58 15.63
N SER A 18 -26.49 24.96 16.74
CA SER A 18 -25.40 24.19 17.36
C SER A 18 -25.90 22.99 18.19
N THR A 19 -27.16 22.98 18.61
CA THR A 19 -27.68 21.92 19.49
C THR A 19 -28.28 20.76 18.69
N THR A 20 -27.81 19.54 18.96
CA THR A 20 -28.39 18.30 18.46
C THR A 20 -29.41 17.74 19.46
N PHE A 21 -30.54 17.29 18.95
CA PHE A 21 -31.58 16.58 19.70
C PHE A 21 -31.57 15.07 19.43
N ARG A 22 -30.51 14.58 18.75
CA ARG A 22 -30.41 13.19 18.30
C ARG A 22 -29.69 12.29 19.29
N HIS A 23 -28.58 12.76 19.85
CA HIS A 23 -27.62 11.94 20.58
C HIS A 23 -26.97 12.71 21.74
N GLY A 24 -26.55 11.99 22.78
CA GLY A 24 -25.98 12.52 24.01
C GLY A 24 -24.55 13.06 23.87
N HIS A 25 -23.99 13.48 25.01
CA HIS A 25 -22.74 14.23 25.09
C HIS A 25 -21.55 13.47 24.50
N ALA A 26 -21.47 12.15 24.72
CA ALA A 26 -20.35 11.34 24.24
C ALA A 26 -20.21 11.46 22.71
N LEU A 27 -21.31 11.24 21.97
CA LEU A 27 -21.29 11.33 20.51
C LEU A 27 -21.16 12.77 20.01
N ALA A 28 -21.77 13.75 20.68
CA ALA A 28 -21.62 15.16 20.29
C ALA A 28 -20.15 15.62 20.38
N LEU A 29 -19.47 15.29 21.47
CA LEU A 29 -18.03 15.54 21.65
C LEU A 29 -17.19 14.78 20.62
N THR A 30 -17.42 13.47 20.44
CA THR A 30 -16.72 12.66 19.44
C THR A 30 -16.90 13.20 18.02
N ALA A 31 -18.09 13.68 17.68
CA ALA A 31 -18.37 14.29 16.39
C ALA A 31 -17.63 15.63 16.20
N ASN A 32 -17.53 16.45 17.25
CA ASN A 32 -16.72 17.68 17.22
C ASN A 32 -15.24 17.36 17.00
N HIS A 33 -14.70 16.37 17.71
CA HIS A 33 -13.32 15.89 17.52
C HIS A 33 -13.10 15.39 16.08
N ALA A 34 -13.99 14.53 15.60
CA ALA A 34 -13.88 13.90 14.29
C ALA A 34 -13.88 14.90 13.13
N ILE A 35 -14.41 16.11 13.30
CA ILE A 35 -14.48 17.13 12.24
C ILE A 35 -13.53 18.32 12.48
N ALA A 36 -12.88 18.39 13.65
CA ALA A 36 -12.05 19.53 14.08
C ALA A 36 -10.84 19.79 13.15
N ALA A 37 -10.36 18.74 12.48
CA ALA A 37 -9.23 18.82 11.55
C ALA A 37 -9.60 19.40 10.17
N ASN A 38 -10.90 19.60 9.86
CA ASN A 38 -11.29 20.31 8.64
C ASN A 38 -11.08 21.82 8.80
N ARG A 39 -10.38 22.44 7.84
CA ARG A 39 -10.13 23.88 7.82
C ARG A 39 -11.25 24.63 7.09
N ARG A 40 -11.82 24.05 6.03
CA ARG A 40 -12.91 24.66 5.25
C ARG A 40 -14.29 24.39 5.85
N ARG A 41 -14.53 24.87 7.07
CA ARG A 41 -15.82 24.81 7.77
C ARG A 41 -16.02 26.01 8.70
N PRO A 42 -17.28 26.39 9.01
CA PRO A 42 -17.56 27.26 10.14
C PRO A 42 -17.04 26.64 11.45
N ASP A 43 -16.49 27.47 12.34
CA ASP A 43 -16.10 27.04 13.68
C ASP A 43 -17.34 26.95 14.59
N GLN A 44 -18.10 25.87 14.42
CA GLN A 44 -19.34 25.63 15.14
C GLN A 44 -19.30 24.28 15.86
N LEU A 45 -19.61 24.30 17.17
CA LEU A 45 -19.77 23.09 17.98
C LEU A 45 -21.13 22.46 17.75
N CYS A 46 -21.17 21.14 17.78
CA CYS A 46 -22.37 20.33 17.96
C CYS A 46 -22.52 20.04 19.45
N LEU A 47 -23.59 20.53 20.10
CA LEU A 47 -23.87 20.40 21.53
C LEU A 47 -25.03 19.42 21.74
N ALA A 48 -24.90 18.45 22.64
CA ALA A 48 -26.06 17.64 23.03
C ALA A 48 -27.07 18.49 23.80
N ALA A 49 -28.36 18.34 23.49
CA ALA A 49 -29.42 18.92 24.31
C ALA A 49 -29.45 18.25 25.71
N PRO A 50 -29.82 18.98 26.78
CA PRO A 50 -29.78 18.48 28.15
C PRO A 50 -30.57 17.17 28.38
N ASP A 51 -31.70 17.01 27.69
CA ASP A 51 -32.58 15.85 27.85
C ASP A 51 -32.29 14.71 26.86
N ASN A 52 -31.20 14.79 26.08
CA ASN A 52 -30.85 13.71 25.16
C ASN A 52 -30.47 12.45 25.93
N PRO A 53 -30.93 11.27 25.51
CA PRO A 53 -30.48 10.02 26.10
C PRO A 53 -28.99 9.84 25.89
N ARG A 54 -28.34 9.17 26.86
CA ARG A 54 -26.94 8.81 26.80
C ARG A 54 -26.66 7.98 25.54
N THR A 55 -25.65 8.39 24.77
CA THR A 55 -25.17 7.61 23.63
C THR A 55 -23.92 6.84 24.02
N THR A 56 -23.91 5.52 23.86
CA THR A 56 -22.74 4.69 24.13
C THR A 56 -21.92 4.47 22.86
N LEU A 57 -20.59 4.50 23.00
CA LEU A 57 -19.65 4.36 21.89
C LEU A 57 -18.78 3.11 22.12
N ALA A 58 -18.53 2.34 21.06
CA ALA A 58 -17.55 1.27 21.07
C ALA A 58 -16.81 1.19 19.73
N VAL A 59 -15.55 0.76 19.79
CA VAL A 59 -14.76 0.37 18.62
C VAL A 59 -14.43 -1.10 18.82
N ASP A 60 -14.91 -1.93 17.90
CA ASP A 60 -14.71 -3.37 17.94
C ASP A 60 -13.87 -3.83 16.73
N GLN A 61 -13.24 -4.98 16.90
CA GLN A 61 -12.36 -5.58 15.89
C GLN A 61 -13.01 -6.82 15.28
N GLY A 62 -12.91 -6.93 13.96
CA GLY A 62 -13.36 -8.08 13.20
C GLY A 62 -14.87 -8.11 12.97
N ARG A 63 -15.29 -8.97 12.04
CA ARG A 63 -16.69 -9.11 11.63
C ARG A 63 -17.58 -9.84 12.64
N GLU A 64 -17.00 -10.61 13.56
CA GLU A 64 -17.73 -11.31 14.63
C GLU A 64 -18.41 -10.34 15.60
N ALA A 65 -17.88 -9.13 15.72
CA ALA A 65 -18.45 -8.09 16.55
C ALA A 65 -19.88 -7.70 16.11
N LEU A 66 -20.22 -7.82 14.81
CA LEU A 66 -21.55 -7.46 14.33
C LEU A 66 -22.64 -8.41 14.86
N PRO A 67 -22.59 -9.74 14.62
CA PRO A 67 -23.56 -10.66 15.21
C PRO A 67 -23.64 -10.56 16.73
N GLN A 68 -22.50 -10.40 17.42
CA GLN A 68 -22.47 -10.25 18.87
C GLN A 68 -23.20 -8.98 19.34
N ALA A 69 -22.95 -7.84 18.67
CA ALA A 69 -23.62 -6.59 18.97
C ALA A 69 -25.14 -6.68 18.73
N LEU A 70 -25.56 -7.39 17.68
CA LEU A 70 -26.99 -7.60 17.39
C LEU A 70 -27.65 -8.59 18.34
N ALA A 71 -26.94 -9.62 18.79
CA ALA A 71 -27.44 -10.54 19.81
C ALA A 71 -27.71 -9.79 21.12
N ILE A 72 -26.74 -8.99 21.61
CA ILE A 72 -26.92 -8.15 22.81
C ILE A 72 -28.09 -7.18 22.62
N TRP A 73 -28.23 -6.58 21.44
CA TRP A 73 -29.34 -5.68 21.12
C TRP A 73 -30.70 -6.38 21.23
N GLN A 74 -30.82 -7.60 20.70
CA GLN A 74 -32.04 -8.40 20.78
C GLN A 74 -32.32 -8.92 22.20
N GLU A 75 -31.30 -9.28 22.96
CA GLU A 75 -31.41 -9.70 24.37
C GLU A 75 -32.02 -8.59 25.25
N GLU A 76 -31.77 -7.33 24.90
CA GLU A 76 -32.39 -6.15 25.52
C GLU A 76 -33.83 -5.90 25.05
N GLY A 77 -34.42 -6.80 24.26
CA GLY A 77 -35.78 -6.69 23.73
C GLY A 77 -35.93 -5.73 22.56
N ARG A 78 -34.82 -5.32 21.92
CA ARG A 78 -34.83 -4.37 20.80
C ARG A 78 -35.01 -5.06 19.46
N ARG A 79 -35.65 -4.37 18.51
CA ARG A 79 -35.86 -4.89 17.16
C ARG A 79 -34.63 -4.64 16.27
N LEU A 80 -34.38 -5.56 15.34
CA LEU A 80 -33.27 -5.42 14.38
C LEU A 80 -33.51 -4.30 13.37
N ASP A 81 -34.76 -3.95 13.07
CA ASP A 81 -35.09 -2.84 12.17
C ASP A 81 -34.77 -1.44 12.72
N GLU A 82 -34.45 -1.36 14.02
CA GLU A 82 -33.91 -0.18 14.71
C GLU A 82 -32.38 -0.06 14.58
N ALA A 83 -31.72 -1.07 14.01
CA ALA A 83 -30.29 -1.06 13.76
C ALA A 83 -29.97 -0.75 12.29
N CYS A 84 -28.84 -0.08 12.07
CA CYS A 84 -28.31 0.17 10.74
C CYS A 84 -26.81 -0.14 10.67
N LEU A 85 -26.42 -0.91 9.65
CA LEU A 85 -25.04 -1.10 9.23
C LEU A 85 -24.71 -0.08 8.12
N LEU A 86 -23.80 0.84 8.41
CA LEU A 86 -23.29 1.81 7.47
C LEU A 86 -21.96 1.34 6.88
N VAL A 87 -21.81 1.46 5.57
CA VAL A 87 -20.57 1.18 4.84
C VAL A 87 -20.16 2.36 3.95
N ARG A 88 -18.86 2.55 3.74
CA ARG A 88 -18.37 3.61 2.85
C ARG A 88 -18.68 3.34 1.38
N SER A 89 -18.60 2.09 0.94
CA SER A 89 -18.94 1.60 -0.40
C SER A 89 -19.73 0.28 -0.30
N TRP A 90 -20.44 -0.11 -1.36
CA TRP A 90 -21.23 -1.36 -1.30
C TRP A 90 -20.35 -2.61 -1.21
N ALA A 91 -19.14 -2.58 -1.78
CA ALA A 91 -18.18 -3.69 -1.69
C ALA A 91 -17.90 -4.06 -0.22
N LEU A 92 -17.79 -3.07 0.67
CA LEU A 92 -17.53 -3.28 2.10
C LEU A 92 -18.70 -3.91 2.86
N SER A 93 -19.90 -3.97 2.27
CA SER A 93 -21.03 -4.67 2.92
C SER A 93 -20.95 -6.18 2.76
N VAL A 94 -20.18 -6.70 1.80
CA VAL A 94 -20.16 -8.13 1.46
C VAL A 94 -19.75 -9.01 2.63
N PRO A 95 -18.64 -8.75 3.37
CA PRO A 95 -18.23 -9.59 4.49
C PRO A 95 -19.31 -9.69 5.57
N PHE A 96 -20.02 -8.60 5.80
CA PHE A 96 -21.09 -8.52 6.80
C PHE A 96 -22.38 -9.18 6.31
N GLN A 97 -22.73 -9.06 5.02
CA GLN A 97 -23.86 -9.80 4.45
C GLN A 97 -23.65 -11.31 4.61
N LEU A 98 -22.47 -11.82 4.24
CA LEU A 98 -22.12 -13.23 4.38
C LEU A 98 -22.20 -13.69 5.84
N ARG A 99 -21.66 -12.88 6.76
CA ARG A 99 -21.67 -13.21 8.19
C ARG A 99 -23.09 -13.23 8.78
N LEU A 100 -23.93 -12.27 8.41
CA LEU A 100 -25.34 -12.24 8.84
C LEU A 100 -26.11 -13.45 8.32
N LEU A 101 -25.88 -13.87 7.07
CA LEU A 101 -26.48 -15.09 6.50
C LEU A 101 -26.05 -16.35 7.25
N GLN A 102 -24.76 -16.46 7.57
CA GLN A 102 -24.23 -17.58 8.36
C GLN A 102 -24.81 -17.61 9.77
N ALA A 103 -25.01 -16.44 10.39
CA ALA A 103 -25.60 -16.31 11.72
C ALA A 103 -27.13 -16.44 11.71
N GLY A 104 -27.78 -16.53 10.54
CA GLY A 104 -29.24 -16.55 10.42
C GLY A 104 -29.91 -15.23 10.83
N ILE A 105 -29.18 -14.12 10.82
CA ILE A 105 -29.69 -12.81 11.21
C ILE A 105 -30.33 -12.13 9.98
N PRO A 106 -31.62 -11.76 10.03
CA PRO A 106 -32.29 -11.13 8.91
C PRO A 106 -31.74 -9.71 8.67
N PHE A 107 -31.60 -9.33 7.40
CA PHE A 107 -31.20 -7.98 6.99
C PHE A 107 -31.96 -7.51 5.75
N ARG A 108 -31.87 -6.21 5.49
CA ARG A 108 -32.38 -5.57 4.27
C ARG A 108 -31.38 -4.56 3.73
N LEU A 109 -31.32 -4.42 2.41
CA LEU A 109 -30.53 -3.41 1.71
C LEU A 109 -31.41 -2.22 1.31
N SER A 110 -30.91 -1.00 1.45
CA SER A 110 -31.61 0.20 0.91
C SER A 110 -31.73 0.20 -0.62
N ARG A 111 -30.93 -0.65 -1.29
CA ARG A 111 -30.95 -0.86 -2.73
C ARG A 111 -30.92 -2.36 -3.05
N GLU A 112 -32.04 -2.89 -3.54
CA GLU A 112 -32.18 -4.33 -3.80
C GLU A 112 -31.29 -4.81 -4.96
N ASP A 113 -30.97 -3.94 -5.92
CA ASP A 113 -30.03 -4.22 -7.01
C ASP A 113 -28.59 -4.42 -6.53
N ARG A 114 -28.32 -4.14 -5.25
CA ARG A 114 -27.01 -4.26 -4.60
C ARG A 114 -26.83 -5.52 -3.77
N PHE A 115 -27.79 -6.46 -3.80
CA PHE A 115 -27.53 -7.79 -3.29
C PHE A 115 -26.34 -8.39 -4.02
N VAL A 116 -25.25 -8.66 -3.29
CA VAL A 116 -23.99 -9.13 -3.86
C VAL A 116 -24.20 -10.38 -4.73
N PHE A 117 -25.07 -11.28 -4.29
CA PHE A 117 -25.43 -12.54 -4.98
C PHE A 117 -26.22 -12.36 -6.28
N ARG A 118 -26.84 -11.19 -6.47
CA ARG A 118 -27.57 -10.87 -7.71
C ARG A 118 -26.67 -10.18 -8.75
N LEU A 119 -25.44 -9.81 -8.37
CA LEU A 119 -24.52 -9.15 -9.30
C LEU A 119 -24.04 -10.16 -10.35
N PRO A 120 -24.14 -9.85 -11.66
CA PRO A 120 -23.71 -10.76 -12.72
C PRO A 120 -22.26 -11.24 -12.57
N LEU A 121 -21.37 -10.37 -12.09
CA LEU A 121 -19.98 -10.67 -11.82
C LEU A 121 -19.84 -11.78 -10.75
N VAL A 122 -20.57 -11.67 -9.64
CA VAL A 122 -20.55 -12.65 -8.54
C VAL A 122 -21.11 -13.99 -8.99
N GLN A 123 -22.21 -13.97 -9.75
CA GLN A 123 -22.80 -15.18 -10.33
C GLN A 123 -21.83 -15.88 -11.31
N ALA A 124 -21.06 -15.10 -12.08
CA ALA A 124 -20.02 -15.66 -12.94
C ALA A 124 -18.88 -16.28 -12.13
N LEU A 125 -18.39 -15.61 -11.07
CA LEU A 125 -17.37 -16.15 -10.17
C LEU A 125 -17.82 -17.47 -9.50
N SER A 126 -19.07 -17.55 -9.04
CA SER A 126 -19.65 -18.82 -8.57
C SER A 126 -19.66 -19.88 -9.68
N GLY A 127 -20.03 -19.51 -10.91
CA GLY A 127 -19.98 -20.41 -12.05
C GLY A 127 -18.58 -20.94 -12.37
N TYR A 128 -17.53 -20.11 -12.23
CA TYR A 128 -16.13 -20.54 -12.38
C TYR A 128 -15.75 -21.58 -11.32
N LEU A 129 -16.12 -21.36 -10.06
CA LEU A 129 -15.93 -22.34 -8.97
C LEU A 129 -16.67 -23.65 -9.27
N ARG A 130 -17.91 -23.57 -9.76
CA ARG A 130 -18.72 -24.74 -10.11
C ARG A 130 -18.12 -25.57 -11.24
N VAL A 131 -17.62 -24.92 -12.30
CA VAL A 131 -16.91 -25.61 -13.39
C VAL A 131 -15.66 -26.32 -12.87
N ALA A 132 -14.93 -25.72 -11.92
CA ALA A 132 -13.79 -26.38 -11.30
C ALA A 132 -14.15 -27.66 -10.53
N ARG A 133 -15.40 -27.75 -10.03
CA ARG A 133 -15.93 -28.96 -9.35
C ARG A 133 -16.54 -29.97 -10.30
N ASN A 134 -17.19 -29.51 -11.37
CA ASN A 134 -17.90 -30.37 -12.30
C ASN A 134 -17.69 -29.91 -13.76
N ALA A 135 -16.80 -30.59 -14.47
CA ALA A 135 -16.51 -30.34 -15.88
C ALA A 135 -17.74 -30.49 -16.79
N ALA A 136 -18.72 -31.32 -16.43
CA ALA A 136 -19.92 -31.53 -17.25
C ALA A 136 -20.76 -30.25 -17.41
N LEU A 137 -20.57 -29.28 -16.51
CA LEU A 137 -21.21 -27.96 -16.60
C LEU A 137 -20.75 -27.14 -17.82
N LEU A 138 -19.64 -27.51 -18.48
CA LEU A 138 -19.24 -26.91 -19.76
C LEU A 138 -20.17 -27.28 -20.92
N HIS A 139 -21.07 -28.25 -20.75
CA HIS A 139 -22.12 -28.56 -21.71
C HIS A 139 -23.41 -27.76 -21.48
N ASP A 140 -23.48 -26.92 -20.45
CA ASP A 140 -24.59 -26.00 -20.22
C ASP A 140 -24.35 -24.67 -20.98
N PRO A 141 -25.07 -24.41 -22.09
CA PRO A 141 -24.86 -23.21 -22.88
C PRO A 141 -25.22 -21.92 -22.13
N GLU A 142 -26.15 -21.97 -21.16
CA GLU A 142 -26.55 -20.79 -20.38
C GLU A 142 -25.47 -20.41 -19.36
N LEU A 143 -24.88 -21.42 -18.69
CA LEU A 143 -23.74 -21.19 -17.80
C LEU A 143 -22.53 -20.68 -18.59
N VAL A 144 -22.16 -21.35 -19.70
CA VAL A 144 -21.03 -20.92 -20.54
C VAL A 144 -21.23 -19.48 -21.03
N GLN A 145 -22.45 -19.12 -21.45
CA GLN A 145 -22.76 -17.74 -21.83
C GLN A 145 -22.48 -16.76 -20.68
N ARG A 146 -22.94 -17.05 -19.46
CA ARG A 146 -22.71 -16.19 -18.28
C ARG A 146 -21.22 -15.99 -18.00
N LEU A 147 -20.42 -17.05 -18.10
CA LEU A 147 -18.97 -17.00 -17.90
C LEU A 147 -18.26 -16.21 -19.01
N LEU A 148 -18.76 -16.28 -20.24
CA LEU A 148 -18.24 -15.46 -21.34
C LEU A 148 -18.65 -13.98 -21.26
N GLU A 149 -19.76 -13.66 -20.59
CA GLU A 149 -20.25 -12.29 -20.44
C GLU A 149 -19.48 -11.46 -19.39
N GLN A 150 -18.87 -12.11 -18.39
CA GLN A 150 -18.31 -11.42 -17.21
C GLN A 150 -16.85 -11.79 -16.93
N PRO A 151 -15.95 -10.80 -16.70
CA PRO A 151 -16.09 -9.39 -17.05
C PRO A 151 -16.29 -9.20 -18.56
N THR A 152 -16.89 -8.08 -18.99
CA THR A 152 -17.27 -7.91 -20.41
C THR A 152 -16.08 -8.05 -21.36
N PRO A 153 -16.16 -8.95 -22.36
CA PRO A 153 -15.14 -9.02 -23.42
C PRO A 153 -15.34 -7.92 -24.47
N PHE A 154 -16.25 -6.97 -24.24
CA PHE A 154 -16.71 -5.96 -25.21
C PHE A 154 -17.29 -6.58 -26.48
N VAL A 155 -18.06 -7.67 -26.35
CA VAL A 155 -18.72 -8.40 -27.45
C VAL A 155 -20.22 -8.42 -27.20
N ALA A 156 -21.01 -8.27 -28.27
CA ALA A 156 -22.47 -8.28 -28.20
C ALA A 156 -23.02 -9.60 -27.63
N ARG A 157 -24.07 -9.50 -26.82
CA ARG A 157 -24.64 -10.60 -26.05
C ARG A 157 -25.14 -11.75 -26.94
N GLU A 158 -25.79 -11.43 -28.04
CA GLU A 158 -26.34 -12.39 -29.01
C GLU A 158 -25.22 -13.27 -29.59
N ARG A 159 -24.05 -12.66 -29.82
CA ARG A 159 -22.87 -13.37 -30.33
C ARG A 159 -22.22 -14.24 -29.27
N LEU A 160 -22.16 -13.76 -28.01
CA LEU A 160 -21.69 -14.59 -26.89
C LEU A 160 -22.63 -15.79 -26.66
N SER A 161 -23.94 -15.59 -26.80
CA SER A 161 -24.92 -16.68 -26.71
C SER A 161 -24.74 -17.72 -27.81
N ALA A 162 -24.55 -17.29 -29.06
CA ALA A 162 -24.28 -18.20 -30.18
C ALA A 162 -22.95 -18.96 -30.00
N LEU A 163 -21.90 -18.26 -29.55
CA LEU A 163 -20.60 -18.87 -29.25
C LEU A 163 -20.71 -19.87 -28.10
N ALA A 164 -21.45 -19.54 -27.03
CA ALA A 164 -21.64 -20.42 -25.88
C ALA A 164 -22.33 -21.73 -26.26
N ARG A 165 -23.40 -21.68 -27.07
CA ARG A 165 -24.07 -22.88 -27.61
C ARG A 165 -23.10 -23.75 -28.40
N ARG A 166 -22.34 -23.12 -29.31
CA ARG A 166 -21.35 -23.83 -30.12
C ARG A 166 -20.30 -24.52 -29.24
N LEU A 167 -19.74 -23.81 -28.27
CA LEU A 167 -18.72 -24.36 -27.36
C LEU A 167 -19.28 -25.48 -26.49
N ALA A 168 -20.50 -25.33 -25.96
CA ALA A 168 -21.16 -26.35 -25.16
C ALA A 168 -21.40 -27.65 -25.94
N GLU A 169 -21.78 -27.53 -27.22
CA GLU A 169 -22.00 -28.66 -28.12
C GLU A 169 -20.70 -29.33 -28.57
N THR A 170 -19.71 -28.54 -29.03
CA THR A 170 -18.51 -29.08 -29.70
C THR A 170 -17.35 -29.33 -28.75
N GLN A 171 -17.36 -28.69 -27.57
CA GLN A 171 -16.23 -28.60 -26.65
C GLN A 171 -14.91 -28.11 -27.31
N ALA A 172 -15.03 -27.39 -28.43
CA ALA A 172 -13.90 -26.95 -29.25
C ALA A 172 -14.06 -25.49 -29.67
N PHE A 173 -13.00 -24.69 -29.50
CA PHE A 173 -13.02 -23.29 -29.87
C PHE A 173 -13.08 -23.12 -31.40
N PRO A 174 -13.97 -22.26 -31.95
CA PRO A 174 -14.11 -22.11 -33.39
C PRO A 174 -12.84 -21.61 -34.10
N ASP A 175 -12.64 -22.07 -35.33
CA ASP A 175 -11.54 -21.61 -36.17
C ASP A 175 -11.66 -20.14 -36.55
N ARG A 176 -10.55 -19.53 -36.97
CA ARG A 176 -10.49 -18.10 -37.32
C ARG A 176 -11.44 -17.70 -38.46
N HIS A 177 -11.83 -18.64 -39.32
CA HIS A 177 -12.73 -18.42 -40.46
C HIS A 177 -14.20 -18.73 -40.13
N ASP A 178 -14.51 -19.20 -38.91
CA ASP A 178 -15.89 -19.45 -38.50
C ASP A 178 -16.72 -18.15 -38.56
N PRO A 179 -17.97 -18.17 -39.08
CA PRO A 179 -18.83 -16.99 -39.14
C PRO A 179 -19.01 -16.27 -37.79
N LEU A 180 -18.92 -16.99 -36.68
CA LEU A 180 -18.97 -16.41 -35.33
C LEU A 180 -17.75 -15.52 -35.05
N MET A 181 -16.61 -15.77 -35.68
CA MET A 181 -15.33 -15.06 -35.51
C MET A 181 -15.10 -13.91 -36.51
N ALA A 182 -15.83 -13.90 -37.64
CA ALA A 182 -15.58 -13.00 -38.77
C ALA A 182 -15.64 -11.50 -38.41
N SER A 183 -16.55 -11.09 -37.50
CA SER A 183 -16.75 -9.68 -37.12
C SER A 183 -16.06 -9.27 -35.82
N LEU A 184 -15.30 -10.18 -35.20
CA LEU A 184 -14.61 -9.90 -33.93
C LEU A 184 -13.24 -9.28 -34.19
N LYS A 185 -12.88 -8.25 -33.42
CA LYS A 185 -11.53 -7.68 -33.43
C LYS A 185 -10.51 -8.75 -32.98
N PRO A 186 -9.26 -8.72 -33.45
CA PRO A 186 -8.23 -9.68 -33.04
C PRO A 186 -8.07 -9.83 -31.52
N ILE A 187 -8.20 -8.73 -30.78
CA ILE A 187 -8.13 -8.73 -29.31
C ILE A 187 -9.32 -9.46 -28.67
N GLN A 188 -10.55 -9.27 -29.19
CA GLN A 188 -11.75 -9.94 -28.70
C GLN A 188 -11.66 -11.46 -28.92
N ARG A 189 -11.20 -11.89 -30.10
CA ARG A 189 -10.99 -13.32 -30.40
C ARG A 189 -9.97 -13.94 -29.45
N ARG A 190 -8.84 -13.26 -29.22
CA ARG A 190 -7.77 -13.73 -28.32
C ARG A 190 -8.28 -13.86 -26.88
N ASN A 191 -9.02 -12.86 -26.39
CA ASN A 191 -9.55 -12.86 -25.03
C ASN A 191 -10.60 -13.96 -24.84
N LEU A 192 -11.51 -14.16 -25.80
CA LEU A 192 -12.49 -15.25 -25.76
C LEU A 192 -11.81 -16.63 -25.83
N LYS A 193 -10.77 -16.79 -26.66
CA LYS A 193 -10.01 -18.04 -26.74
C LYS A 193 -9.28 -18.34 -25.43
N ARG A 194 -8.61 -17.35 -24.83
CA ARG A 194 -7.97 -17.48 -23.51
C ARG A 194 -8.98 -17.84 -22.42
N ARG A 195 -10.14 -17.17 -22.42
CA ARG A 195 -11.21 -17.45 -21.47
C ARG A 195 -11.76 -18.87 -21.61
N TRP A 196 -11.97 -19.36 -22.83
CA TRP A 196 -12.38 -20.75 -23.05
C TRP A 196 -11.30 -21.75 -22.59
N ALA A 197 -10.03 -21.45 -22.86
CA ALA A 197 -8.92 -22.27 -22.37
C ALA A 197 -8.90 -22.37 -20.83
N LEU A 198 -9.07 -21.24 -20.14
CA LEU A 198 -9.24 -21.20 -18.69
C LEU A 198 -10.42 -22.08 -18.24
N LEU A 199 -11.59 -21.97 -18.87
CA LEU A 199 -12.75 -22.79 -18.52
C LEU A 199 -12.48 -24.30 -18.64
N CYS A 200 -11.72 -24.71 -19.67
CA CYS A 200 -11.33 -26.11 -19.86
C CYS A 200 -10.27 -26.57 -18.84
N GLU A 201 -9.48 -25.65 -18.30
CA GLU A 201 -8.42 -25.91 -17.32
C GLU A 201 -8.98 -26.09 -15.91
N LEU A 202 -10.00 -25.31 -15.53
CA LEU A 202 -10.55 -25.25 -14.17
C LEU A 202 -10.85 -26.61 -13.51
N PRO A 203 -11.41 -27.63 -14.19
CA PRO A 203 -11.63 -28.94 -13.57
C PRO A 203 -10.34 -29.59 -13.03
N ARG A 204 -9.18 -29.28 -13.62
CA ARG A 204 -7.87 -29.77 -13.15
C ARG A 204 -7.41 -29.02 -11.89
N LEU A 205 -7.90 -27.80 -11.70
CA LEU A 205 -7.59 -26.93 -10.57
C LEU A 205 -8.58 -27.09 -9.41
N GLY A 206 -9.57 -27.97 -9.51
CA GLY A 206 -10.64 -28.16 -8.50
C GLY A 206 -10.19 -28.61 -7.09
N ARG A 207 -8.89 -28.87 -6.89
CA ARG A 207 -8.28 -29.12 -5.57
C ARG A 207 -7.72 -27.86 -4.89
N TRP A 208 -7.63 -26.74 -5.61
CA TRP A 208 -7.15 -25.49 -5.05
C TRP A 208 -8.15 -24.92 -4.05
N SER A 209 -7.68 -24.06 -3.14
CA SER A 209 -8.59 -23.33 -2.26
C SER A 209 -9.48 -22.37 -3.06
N PRO A 210 -10.67 -22.02 -2.56
CA PRO A 210 -11.58 -21.09 -3.25
C PRO A 210 -10.90 -19.74 -3.56
N ALA A 211 -10.17 -19.17 -2.60
CA ALA A 211 -9.42 -17.93 -2.81
C ALA A 211 -8.37 -18.03 -3.91
N ARG A 212 -7.56 -19.09 -3.92
CA ARG A 212 -6.52 -19.27 -4.93
C ARG A 212 -7.13 -19.42 -6.32
N LEU A 213 -8.23 -20.18 -6.44
CA LEU A 213 -8.91 -20.36 -7.71
C LEU A 213 -9.55 -19.06 -8.22
N LEU A 214 -10.19 -18.28 -7.33
CA LEU A 214 -10.75 -16.98 -7.70
C LEU A 214 -9.68 -15.96 -8.08
N ALA A 215 -8.57 -15.87 -7.33
CA ALA A 215 -7.45 -15.00 -7.67
C ALA A 215 -6.89 -15.35 -9.06
N HIS A 216 -6.71 -16.64 -9.35
CA HIS A 216 -6.26 -17.11 -10.65
C HIS A 216 -7.24 -16.79 -11.78
N VAL A 217 -8.56 -16.91 -11.53
CA VAL A 217 -9.59 -16.49 -12.50
C VAL A 217 -9.55 -14.98 -12.74
N VAL A 218 -9.50 -14.17 -11.68
CA VAL A 218 -9.44 -12.71 -11.76
C VAL A 218 -8.24 -12.24 -12.59
N GLU A 219 -7.05 -12.81 -12.30
CA GLU A 219 -5.80 -12.51 -13.00
C GLU A 219 -5.86 -12.97 -14.47
N SER A 220 -6.27 -14.22 -14.73
CA SER A 220 -6.34 -14.79 -16.08
C SER A 220 -7.30 -14.04 -17.01
N LEU A 221 -8.32 -13.39 -16.44
CA LEU A 221 -9.29 -12.58 -17.17
C LEU A 221 -8.88 -11.12 -17.34
N ASP A 222 -7.76 -10.69 -16.73
CA ASP A 222 -7.37 -9.28 -16.61
C ASP A 222 -8.55 -8.45 -16.05
N ALA A 223 -9.25 -9.03 -15.07
CA ALA A 223 -10.59 -8.60 -14.68
C ALA A 223 -10.60 -7.16 -14.16
N GLU A 224 -9.58 -6.76 -13.38
CA GLU A 224 -9.48 -5.40 -12.87
C GLU A 224 -9.43 -4.35 -13.98
N LYS A 225 -8.55 -4.57 -14.97
CA LYS A 225 -8.39 -3.65 -16.10
C LYS A 225 -9.66 -3.58 -16.93
N VAL A 226 -10.31 -4.73 -17.15
CA VAL A 226 -11.58 -4.80 -17.89
C VAL A 226 -12.69 -4.06 -17.15
N LEU A 227 -12.83 -4.24 -15.83
CA LEU A 227 -13.83 -3.56 -15.02
C LEU A 227 -13.61 -2.04 -15.00
N LYS A 228 -12.37 -1.58 -14.77
CA LYS A 228 -12.01 -0.16 -14.83
C LYS A 228 -12.34 0.45 -16.19
N ARG A 229 -12.06 -0.27 -17.28
CA ARG A 229 -12.35 0.18 -18.66
C ARG A 229 -13.84 0.16 -19.02
N ALA A 230 -14.58 -0.80 -18.51
CA ALA A 230 -16.01 -0.97 -18.82
C ALA A 230 -16.90 -0.01 -18.02
N ALA A 231 -16.42 0.47 -16.87
CA ALA A 231 -17.18 1.35 -16.01
C ALA A 231 -17.44 2.73 -16.66
N ALA A 232 -18.69 3.18 -16.61
CA ALA A 232 -19.08 4.50 -17.10
C ALA A 232 -18.47 5.64 -16.27
N ARG A 233 -18.12 5.36 -15.01
CA ARG A 233 -17.46 6.29 -14.08
C ARG A 233 -16.32 5.56 -13.38
N ARG A 234 -15.22 6.28 -13.18
CA ARG A 234 -14.03 5.77 -12.51
C ARG A 234 -14.32 5.14 -11.14
N GLU A 235 -15.06 5.86 -10.29
CA GLU A 235 -15.47 5.39 -8.96
C GLU A 235 -16.22 4.06 -9.00
N LYS A 236 -17.03 3.84 -10.05
CA LYS A 236 -17.77 2.59 -10.20
C LYS A 236 -16.85 1.43 -10.55
N GLY A 237 -15.86 1.65 -11.43
CA GLY A 237 -14.85 0.65 -11.76
C GLY A 237 -13.99 0.30 -10.55
N GLU A 238 -13.61 1.30 -9.75
CA GLU A 238 -12.89 1.09 -8.48
C GLU A 238 -13.73 0.29 -7.47
N GLU A 239 -15.04 0.57 -7.35
CA GLU A 239 -15.96 -0.21 -6.51
C GLU A 239 -16.08 -1.67 -6.96
N ASP A 240 -16.17 -1.92 -8.27
CA ASP A 240 -16.28 -3.29 -8.82
C ASP A 240 -14.96 -4.07 -8.66
N VAL A 241 -13.81 -3.40 -8.73
CA VAL A 241 -12.51 -4.00 -8.40
C VAL A 241 -12.43 -4.35 -6.92
N ARG A 242 -12.78 -3.40 -6.03
CA ARG A 242 -12.79 -3.67 -4.58
C ARG A 242 -13.74 -4.81 -4.21
N LEU A 243 -14.84 -4.98 -4.94
CA LEU A 243 -15.72 -6.13 -4.78
C LEU A 243 -15.01 -7.46 -5.09
N LEU A 244 -14.17 -7.53 -6.12
CA LEU A 244 -13.37 -8.73 -6.41
C LEU A 244 -12.40 -9.05 -5.27
N ASP A 245 -11.67 -8.04 -4.81
CA ASP A 245 -10.70 -8.19 -3.70
C ASP A 245 -11.37 -8.75 -2.46
N VAL A 246 -12.49 -8.12 -2.07
CA VAL A 246 -13.29 -8.55 -0.92
C VAL A 246 -13.77 -9.99 -1.11
N LEU A 247 -14.26 -10.39 -2.29
CA LEU A 247 -14.69 -11.77 -2.52
C LEU A 247 -13.55 -12.79 -2.41
N VAL A 248 -12.36 -12.43 -2.91
CA VAL A 248 -11.15 -13.28 -2.77
C VAL A 248 -10.73 -13.39 -1.31
N GLU A 249 -10.75 -12.29 -0.56
CA GLU A 249 -10.49 -12.28 0.89
C GLU A 249 -11.49 -13.17 1.64
N GLN A 250 -12.80 -13.05 1.35
CA GLN A 250 -13.84 -13.88 1.97
C GLN A 250 -13.69 -15.36 1.60
N ALA A 251 -13.26 -15.65 0.38
CA ALA A 251 -13.00 -17.01 -0.07
C ALA A 251 -11.79 -17.64 0.66
N ALA A 252 -10.88 -16.85 1.23
CA ALA A 252 -9.69 -17.35 1.92
C ALA A 252 -10.04 -17.95 3.30
N GLU A 253 -11.19 -17.58 3.84
CA GLU A 253 -11.65 -18.01 5.16
C GLU A 253 -12.53 -19.26 5.08
N VAL A 254 -12.93 -19.67 3.87
CA VAL A 254 -13.69 -20.90 3.62
C VAL A 254 -12.75 -21.96 3.07
N LYS A 255 -12.69 -23.11 3.74
CA LYS A 255 -11.80 -24.22 3.36
C LYS A 255 -12.27 -24.96 2.12
N GLU A 256 -13.59 -25.19 2.01
CA GLU A 256 -14.20 -25.99 0.96
C GLU A 256 -14.89 -25.15 -0.10
N ILE A 257 -14.63 -25.44 -1.38
CA ILE A 257 -15.25 -24.75 -2.52
C ILE A 257 -16.77 -24.87 -2.49
N ASP A 258 -17.30 -26.05 -2.16
CA ASP A 258 -18.74 -26.30 -2.18
C ASP A 258 -19.47 -25.42 -1.14
N ALA A 259 -18.87 -25.21 0.04
CA ALA A 259 -19.41 -24.33 1.07
C ALA A 259 -19.42 -22.86 0.64
N PHE A 260 -18.40 -22.42 -0.10
CA PHE A 260 -18.36 -21.05 -0.62
C PHE A 260 -19.34 -20.85 -1.78
N ILE A 261 -19.51 -21.84 -2.67
CA ILE A 261 -20.54 -21.83 -3.72
C ILE A 261 -21.94 -21.73 -3.10
N GLU A 262 -22.24 -22.57 -2.10
CA GLU A 262 -23.54 -22.53 -1.41
C GLU A 262 -23.81 -21.16 -0.79
N LEU A 263 -22.78 -20.55 -0.18
CA LEU A 263 -22.88 -19.22 0.38
C LEU A 263 -23.15 -18.14 -0.67
N LEU A 264 -22.54 -18.24 -1.85
CA LEU A 264 -22.73 -17.30 -2.96
C LEU A 264 -24.06 -17.48 -3.72
N GLU A 265 -24.63 -18.69 -3.71
CA GLU A 265 -25.88 -19.01 -4.42
C GLU A 265 -27.11 -18.95 -3.51
N ARG A 266 -26.93 -18.72 -2.21
CA ARG A 266 -28.03 -18.68 -1.24
C ARG A 266 -29.05 -17.60 -1.62
N PRO A 267 -30.34 -17.93 -1.75
CA PRO A 267 -31.36 -16.94 -2.04
C PRO A 267 -31.46 -15.98 -0.86
N VAL A 268 -31.30 -14.69 -1.13
CA VAL A 268 -31.46 -13.63 -0.13
C VAL A 268 -32.65 -12.75 -0.50
N GLU A 269 -33.55 -12.62 0.47
CA GLU A 269 -34.71 -11.74 0.41
C GLU A 269 -34.54 -10.59 1.40
N ASN A 270 -35.01 -9.41 1.01
CA ASN A 270 -35.04 -8.26 1.90
C ASN A 270 -36.06 -8.49 3.01
N HIS A 271 -35.58 -8.68 4.23
CA HIS A 271 -36.48 -8.89 5.36
C HIS A 271 -36.78 -7.54 6.03
N ALA A 272 -38.03 -7.07 5.95
CA ALA A 272 -38.42 -5.78 6.51
C ALA A 272 -38.08 -5.61 7.99
N GLY A 273 -38.16 -6.69 8.79
CA GLY A 273 -37.79 -6.69 10.21
C GLY A 273 -36.29 -6.87 10.51
N GLY A 274 -35.44 -7.02 9.49
CA GLY A 274 -34.00 -7.22 9.64
C GLY A 274 -33.20 -5.91 9.73
N ILE A 275 -31.91 -6.00 10.07
CA ILE A 275 -31.01 -4.83 10.10
C ILE A 275 -30.92 -4.15 8.72
N LEU A 276 -30.96 -2.81 8.68
CA LEU A 276 -30.76 -2.06 7.44
C LEU A 276 -29.27 -1.92 7.11
N ILE A 277 -28.87 -2.36 5.92
CA ILE A 277 -27.54 -2.11 5.36
C ILE A 277 -27.65 -1.01 4.30
N THR A 278 -26.87 0.06 4.45
CA THR A 278 -26.83 1.16 3.47
C THR A 278 -25.46 1.82 3.44
N THR A 279 -25.20 2.63 2.40
CA THR A 279 -24.00 3.45 2.36
C THR A 279 -24.13 4.71 3.20
N VAL A 280 -23.01 5.27 3.64
CA VAL A 280 -22.96 6.57 4.34
C VAL A 280 -23.65 7.68 3.52
N HIS A 281 -23.49 7.67 2.20
CA HIS A 281 -24.15 8.61 1.30
C HIS A 281 -25.68 8.46 1.33
N GLY A 282 -26.17 7.22 1.31
CA GLY A 282 -27.60 6.92 1.39
C GLY A 282 -28.21 7.20 2.76
N ALA A 283 -27.39 7.35 3.80
CA ALA A 283 -27.83 7.63 5.16
C ALA A 283 -28.03 9.13 5.46
N LYS A 284 -27.70 10.02 4.50
CA LYS A 284 -27.80 11.47 4.71
C LYS A 284 -29.24 11.87 5.07
N GLY A 285 -29.42 12.49 6.24
CA GLY A 285 -30.72 12.93 6.74
C GLY A 285 -31.52 11.88 7.52
N LEU A 286 -31.01 10.64 7.61
CA LEU A 286 -31.63 9.55 8.38
C LEU A 286 -30.97 9.39 9.76
N GLU A 287 -31.53 8.55 10.62
CA GLU A 287 -31.01 8.27 11.96
C GLU A 287 -31.55 6.95 12.52
N TRP A 288 -30.77 6.30 13.40
CA TRP A 288 -31.12 5.00 13.99
C TRP A 288 -30.70 4.92 15.47
N PRO A 289 -31.47 4.22 16.31
CA PRO A 289 -31.06 3.84 17.66
C PRO A 289 -29.66 3.21 17.71
N LEU A 290 -29.41 2.17 16.93
CA LEU A 290 -28.10 1.52 16.79
C LEU A 290 -27.53 1.77 15.40
N VAL A 291 -26.32 2.34 15.35
CA VAL A 291 -25.52 2.40 14.12
C VAL A 291 -24.24 1.62 14.32
N VAL A 292 -23.98 0.73 13.37
CA VAL A 292 -22.71 0.03 13.22
C VAL A 292 -22.04 0.58 11.96
N LEU A 293 -20.90 1.24 12.10
CA LEU A 293 -20.07 1.69 10.99
C LEU A 293 -19.03 0.62 10.66
N ALA A 294 -19.16 -0.01 9.50
CA ALA A 294 -18.27 -1.07 9.04
C ALA A 294 -17.20 -0.58 8.07
N GLY A 295 -16.05 -1.26 8.06
CA GLY A 295 -14.94 -0.98 7.15
C GLY A 295 -14.19 0.30 7.52
N ALA A 296 -14.06 0.60 8.81
CA ALA A 296 -13.28 1.74 9.30
C ALA A 296 -11.77 1.42 9.28
N ASN A 297 -11.26 1.09 8.10
CA ASN A 297 -9.84 0.86 7.84
C ASN A 297 -9.29 1.99 6.95
N GLU A 298 -7.98 2.22 6.99
CA GLU A 298 -7.31 3.01 5.96
C GLU A 298 -7.55 2.39 4.57
N GLU A 299 -7.60 3.22 3.52
CA GLU A 299 -7.95 2.87 2.12
C GLU A 299 -9.44 2.54 1.89
N ASP A 300 -10.13 2.03 2.92
CA ASP A 300 -11.58 1.79 2.89
C ASP A 300 -12.38 3.02 3.31
N PHE A 301 -12.05 3.59 4.46
CA PHE A 301 -12.70 4.79 5.01
C PHE A 301 -11.74 5.54 5.95
N PRO A 302 -10.94 6.51 5.45
CA PRO A 302 -11.11 7.23 4.18
C PRO A 302 -10.82 6.37 2.94
N HIS A 303 -11.63 6.55 1.90
CA HIS A 303 -11.41 5.84 0.65
C HIS A 303 -10.30 6.48 -0.20
N TYR A 304 -9.26 5.71 -0.50
CA TYR A 304 -8.20 6.09 -1.43
C TYR A 304 -7.46 4.86 -1.97
N SER A 305 -6.79 5.02 -3.11
CA SER A 305 -5.96 3.98 -3.74
C SER A 305 -4.77 4.60 -4.47
N ARG A 306 -3.87 3.78 -5.02
CA ARG A 306 -2.76 4.25 -5.87
C ARG A 306 -3.22 5.12 -7.03
N ASP A 307 -4.27 4.66 -7.71
CA ASP A 307 -4.83 5.40 -8.84
C ASP A 307 -5.58 6.65 -8.33
N ASN A 308 -6.13 6.59 -7.12
CA ASN A 308 -7.04 7.59 -6.57
C ASN A 308 -6.54 8.15 -5.21
N PRO A 309 -5.43 8.91 -5.18
CA PRO A 309 -4.75 9.30 -3.94
C PRO A 309 -5.51 10.34 -3.12
N LEU A 310 -5.29 10.32 -1.80
CA LEU A 310 -5.99 11.18 -0.84
C LEU A 310 -5.40 12.60 -0.79
N THR A 311 -5.93 13.53 -1.58
CA THR A 311 -5.56 14.95 -1.48
C THR A 311 -6.10 15.57 -0.18
N PRO A 312 -5.56 16.72 0.30
CA PRO A 312 -6.10 17.39 1.49
C PRO A 312 -7.60 17.68 1.39
N GLU A 313 -8.06 18.08 0.21
CA GLU A 313 -9.46 18.42 -0.01
C GLU A 313 -10.37 17.21 0.10
N ARG A 314 -9.92 16.08 -0.43
CA ARG A 314 -10.62 14.80 -0.38
C ARG A 314 -10.57 14.20 1.01
N LEU A 315 -9.47 14.33 1.73
CA LEU A 315 -9.39 13.93 3.13
C LEU A 315 -10.43 14.69 3.96
N GLU A 316 -10.58 16.00 3.75
CA GLU A 316 -11.64 16.75 4.42
C GLU A 316 -13.05 16.28 4.03
N GLU A 317 -13.24 15.84 2.79
CA GLU A 317 -14.51 15.29 2.31
C GLU A 317 -14.82 13.93 2.92
N GLU A 318 -13.85 13.02 2.95
CA GLU A 318 -13.98 11.74 3.65
C GLU A 318 -14.23 11.95 5.15
N ARG A 319 -13.61 12.95 5.76
CA ARG A 319 -13.87 13.31 7.17
C ARG A 319 -15.29 13.85 7.36
N ARG A 320 -15.83 14.63 6.40
CA ARG A 320 -17.25 15.04 6.41
C ARG A 320 -18.17 13.82 6.30
N LEU A 321 -17.83 12.85 5.46
CA LEU A 321 -18.59 11.60 5.34
C LEU A 321 -18.52 10.80 6.65
N PHE A 322 -17.36 10.70 7.28
CA PHE A 322 -17.19 10.03 8.57
C PHE A 322 -18.02 10.71 9.66
N TYR A 323 -17.99 12.05 9.73
CA TYR A 323 -18.85 12.84 10.60
C TYR A 323 -20.34 12.54 10.36
N VAL A 324 -20.78 12.49 9.09
CA VAL A 324 -22.16 12.12 8.76
C VAL A 324 -22.48 10.71 9.28
N ALA A 325 -21.59 9.74 9.07
CA ALA A 325 -21.77 8.36 9.46
C ALA A 325 -21.98 8.19 10.98
N ILE A 326 -21.07 8.73 11.79
CA ILE A 326 -21.14 8.60 13.25
C ILE A 326 -22.35 9.34 13.83
N THR A 327 -22.71 10.50 13.27
CA THR A 327 -23.86 11.31 13.74
C THR A 327 -25.22 10.77 13.30
N ARG A 328 -25.28 9.60 12.65
CA ARG A 328 -26.56 8.90 12.40
C ARG A 328 -27.05 8.14 13.63
N ALA A 329 -26.17 7.84 14.59
CA ALA A 329 -26.53 7.12 15.81
C ALA A 329 -27.32 8.01 16.78
N ARG A 330 -28.27 7.39 17.48
CA ARG A 330 -29.02 8.00 18.59
C ARG A 330 -28.56 7.46 19.94
N GLU A 331 -28.57 6.14 20.10
CA GLU A 331 -28.33 5.49 21.39
C GLU A 331 -26.99 4.74 21.42
N ARG A 332 -26.64 4.05 20.34
CA ARG A 332 -25.40 3.27 20.28
C ARG A 332 -24.69 3.48 18.94
N LEU A 333 -23.41 3.81 19.02
CA LEU A 333 -22.49 3.79 17.89
C LEU A 333 -21.45 2.70 18.11
N ARG A 334 -21.33 1.79 17.16
CA ARG A 334 -20.21 0.84 17.08
C ARG A 334 -19.43 1.08 15.80
N ILE A 335 -18.11 1.08 15.88
CA ILE A 335 -17.24 1.19 14.71
C ILE A 335 -16.43 -0.09 14.60
N LEU A 336 -16.48 -0.73 13.42
CA LEU A 336 -15.81 -1.98 13.14
C LEU A 336 -14.65 -1.75 12.18
N HIS A 337 -13.46 -2.21 12.59
CA HIS A 337 -12.30 -2.35 11.72
C HIS A 337 -11.94 -3.84 11.61
N ASP A 338 -11.28 -4.24 10.52
CA ASP A 338 -11.02 -5.66 10.24
C ASP A 338 -9.99 -6.29 11.18
N GLY A 339 -9.09 -5.48 11.74
CA GLY A 339 -8.01 -5.97 12.59
C GLY A 339 -7.00 -6.85 11.87
N GLY A 340 -6.97 -6.78 10.53
CA GLY A 340 -6.20 -7.62 9.62
C GLY A 340 -5.20 -6.82 8.79
N ALA A 341 -5.12 -7.11 7.48
CA ALA A 341 -4.10 -6.59 6.56
C ALA A 341 -4.12 -5.04 6.38
N HIS A 342 -5.25 -4.39 6.66
CA HIS A 342 -5.38 -2.93 6.59
C HIS A 342 -5.24 -2.32 8.00
N ARG A 343 -4.59 -1.15 8.08
CA ARG A 343 -4.49 -0.41 9.34
C ARG A 343 -5.86 0.17 9.73
N PRO A 344 -6.20 0.26 11.03
CA PRO A 344 -7.41 0.96 11.47
C PRO A 344 -7.45 2.40 10.94
N SER A 345 -8.63 2.90 10.60
CA SER A 345 -8.82 4.25 10.07
C SER A 345 -8.27 5.30 11.03
N ARG A 346 -7.56 6.30 10.47
CA ARG A 346 -7.11 7.49 11.19
C ARG A 346 -8.26 8.21 11.91
N PHE A 347 -9.48 8.14 11.37
CA PHE A 347 -10.65 8.79 11.96
C PHE A 347 -11.03 8.22 13.33
N ILE A 348 -10.70 6.95 13.61
CA ILE A 348 -10.89 6.33 14.93
C ILE A 348 -10.04 7.03 15.99
N ALA A 349 -8.81 7.40 15.64
CA ALA A 349 -7.93 8.15 16.54
C ALA A 349 -8.33 9.63 16.63
N GLU A 350 -8.64 10.26 15.48
CA GLU A 350 -9.03 11.69 15.42
C GLU A 350 -10.29 11.99 16.27
N MET A 351 -11.21 11.03 16.42
CA MET A 351 -12.47 11.24 17.14
C MET A 351 -12.38 11.18 18.67
N ALA A 352 -11.23 10.79 19.24
CA ALA A 352 -10.96 10.76 20.70
C ALA A 352 -12.10 10.17 21.56
N TRP A 353 -12.72 9.09 21.09
CA TRP A 353 -13.99 8.59 21.63
C TRP A 353 -13.94 8.14 23.10
N GLN A 354 -12.80 7.59 23.56
CA GLN A 354 -12.67 7.20 24.98
C GLN A 354 -12.68 8.42 25.90
N ASP A 355 -12.02 9.51 25.50
CA ASP A 355 -11.98 10.76 26.26
C ASP A 355 -13.38 11.36 26.35
N CYS A 356 -14.05 11.42 25.20
CA CYS A 356 -15.42 11.92 25.09
C CYS A 356 -16.39 11.11 25.96
N THR A 357 -16.19 9.79 26.06
CA THR A 357 -17.01 8.91 26.90
C THR A 357 -16.81 9.20 28.39
N ARG A 358 -15.58 9.45 28.84
CA ARG A 358 -15.30 9.83 30.23
C ARG A 358 -15.87 11.21 30.58
N VAL A 359 -15.71 12.19 29.69
CA VAL A 359 -16.28 13.54 29.88
C VAL A 359 -17.81 13.48 29.95
N ALA A 360 -18.45 12.73 29.06
CA ALA A 360 -19.90 12.54 29.08
C ALA A 360 -20.36 11.87 30.39
N ALA A 361 -19.66 10.84 30.86
CA ALA A 361 -20.00 10.19 32.13
C ALA A 361 -19.96 11.14 33.34
N ARG A 362 -19.01 12.09 33.35
CA ARG A 362 -18.92 13.13 34.39
C ARG A 362 -20.04 14.16 34.26
N LEU A 363 -20.35 14.61 33.04
CA LEU A 363 -21.45 15.54 32.77
C LEU A 363 -22.82 14.96 33.17
N GLU A 364 -23.01 13.67 32.93
CA GLU A 364 -24.25 12.94 33.21
C GLU A 364 -24.34 12.44 34.66
N GLY A 365 -23.35 12.73 35.51
CA GLY A 365 -23.32 12.33 36.92
C GLY A 365 -23.12 10.83 37.17
N VAL A 366 -22.72 10.06 36.15
CA VAL A 366 -22.42 8.62 36.25
C VAL A 366 -21.06 8.39 36.92
N ASP A 367 -20.09 9.26 36.65
CA ASP A 367 -18.81 9.30 37.34
C ASP A 367 -18.78 10.51 38.27
N SER A 368 -18.68 10.28 39.58
CA SER A 368 -18.63 11.31 40.61
C SER A 368 -17.21 11.62 41.11
N ASP A 369 -16.18 11.06 40.48
CA ASP A 369 -14.80 11.44 40.82
C ASP A 369 -14.62 12.96 40.63
N ALA A 370 -13.81 13.60 41.46
CA ALA A 370 -13.51 15.03 41.34
C ALA A 370 -12.14 15.27 40.67
N SER A 371 -11.40 14.20 40.38
CA SER A 371 -10.08 14.29 39.78
C SER A 371 -10.12 14.90 38.38
N PRO A 372 -9.07 15.63 37.97
CA PRO A 372 -8.99 16.20 36.63
C PRO A 372 -8.99 15.14 35.53
N LEU A 373 -9.93 15.28 34.58
CA LEU A 373 -10.05 14.38 33.45
C LEU A 373 -8.92 14.63 32.45
N ALA A 374 -8.21 13.56 32.13
CA ALA A 374 -7.19 13.54 31.11
C ALA A 374 -7.84 13.43 29.72
N VAL A 375 -7.67 14.45 28.87
CA VAL A 375 -8.30 14.55 27.54
C VAL A 375 -7.31 14.99 26.47
N THR A 376 -7.53 14.51 25.24
CA THR A 376 -6.66 14.75 24.07
C THR A 376 -6.67 16.22 23.61
N SER A 377 -7.82 16.89 23.64
CA SER A 377 -7.93 18.31 23.24
C SER A 377 -8.62 19.12 24.34
N PRO A 378 -7.87 19.60 25.34
CA PRO A 378 -8.43 20.37 26.46
C PRO A 378 -9.21 21.59 25.99
N THR A 379 -8.73 22.32 24.98
CA THR A 379 -9.41 23.53 24.45
C THR A 379 -10.79 23.22 23.87
N LEU A 380 -10.91 22.16 23.06
CA LEU A 380 -12.20 21.77 22.47
C LEU A 380 -13.18 21.36 23.56
N VAL A 381 -12.73 20.53 24.50
CA VAL A 381 -13.57 20.05 25.60
C VAL A 381 -13.97 21.20 26.54
N ALA A 382 -13.04 22.10 26.89
CA ALA A 382 -13.33 23.28 27.70
C ALA A 382 -14.39 24.16 27.05
N ARG A 383 -14.25 24.49 25.75
CA ARG A 383 -15.27 25.26 25.00
C ARG A 383 -16.65 24.58 25.05
N TYR A 384 -16.70 23.26 24.91
CA TYR A 384 -17.94 22.49 25.00
C TYR A 384 -18.57 22.58 26.39
N LEU A 385 -17.78 22.42 27.45
CA LEU A 385 -18.23 22.48 28.85
C LEU A 385 -18.68 23.88 29.26
N GLU A 386 -17.90 24.91 28.91
CA GLU A 386 -18.22 26.32 29.16
C GLU A 386 -19.54 26.72 28.49
N THR A 387 -19.76 26.28 27.25
CA THR A 387 -21.02 26.56 26.53
C THR A 387 -22.22 25.91 27.21
N LEU A 388 -22.02 24.80 27.91
CA LEU A 388 -23.07 24.13 28.69
C LEU A 388 -23.15 24.63 30.15
N GLY A 389 -22.25 25.50 30.60
CA GLY A 389 -22.21 26.01 31.98
C GLY A 389 -21.67 25.01 33.01
N HIS A 390 -20.82 24.06 32.61
CA HIS A 390 -20.20 23.08 33.50
C HIS A 390 -18.71 23.35 33.72
N GLU A 391 -18.25 23.15 34.96
CA GLU A 391 -16.83 23.21 35.32
C GLU A 391 -16.33 21.81 35.65
N ILE A 392 -15.64 21.18 34.70
CA ILE A 392 -14.93 19.91 34.93
C ILE A 392 -13.44 20.19 34.80
N PRO A 393 -12.63 19.96 35.85
CA PRO A 393 -11.19 20.15 35.75
C PRO A 393 -10.61 19.24 34.66
N LEU A 394 -9.91 19.84 33.70
CA LEU A 394 -9.26 19.13 32.63
C LEU A 394 -7.75 19.17 32.82
N ARG A 395 -7.10 18.06 32.51
CA ARG A 395 -5.67 18.04 32.26
C ARG A 395 -5.44 17.47 30.86
N PRO A 396 -4.37 17.91 30.18
CA PRO A 396 -3.87 17.12 29.07
C PRO A 396 -3.61 15.69 29.59
N LEU A 397 -4.16 14.68 28.90
CA LEU A 397 -3.56 13.34 28.89
C LEU A 397 -2.03 13.48 28.77
N ALA A 398 -1.23 12.69 29.49
CA ALA A 398 0.22 12.93 29.63
C ALA A 398 1.01 12.72 28.32
N ASP A 399 0.32 12.24 27.29
CA ASP A 399 0.70 12.42 25.90
C ASP A 399 -0.31 13.34 25.17
N SER A 400 -0.68 14.55 25.67
CA SER A 400 -1.71 15.45 25.07
C SER A 400 -1.70 17.00 25.19
N THR A 401 -0.59 17.72 25.33
CA THR A 401 -0.62 19.16 25.03
C THR A 401 -0.85 19.48 23.53
N LEU A 402 -2.11 19.49 23.11
CA LEU A 402 -2.63 20.41 22.11
C LEU A 402 -2.86 21.76 22.84
N ALA A 403 -1.79 22.34 23.38
CA ALA A 403 -1.79 23.75 23.77
C ALA A 403 -1.69 24.62 22.51
N GLU A 404 -2.55 25.61 22.37
CA GLU A 404 -2.39 26.66 21.36
C GLU A 404 -1.20 27.56 21.75
N PRO A 405 -0.37 27.97 20.77
CA PRO A 405 0.25 29.28 20.84
C PRO A 405 -0.20 30.13 19.65
N HIS A 406 -0.89 31.23 19.96
CA HIS A 406 -0.74 32.47 19.20
C HIS A 406 0.75 32.86 19.21
N ALA A 407 1.50 32.39 18.22
CA ALA A 407 2.78 32.94 17.87
C ALA A 407 2.73 33.34 16.40
N ALA A 408 3.05 34.59 16.14
CA ALA A 408 3.34 35.06 14.79
C ALA A 408 4.55 34.26 14.29
N TYR A 409 4.30 33.26 13.44
CA TYR A 409 5.35 32.47 12.81
C TYR A 409 5.60 33.01 11.40
N THR A 410 6.85 33.40 11.15
CA THR A 410 7.40 33.63 9.81
C THR A 410 7.35 32.31 9.03
N ALA A 411 6.77 32.35 7.84
CA ALA A 411 6.73 31.20 6.93
C ALA A 411 8.18 30.80 6.58
N GLY A 412 8.67 29.67 7.10
CA GLY A 412 10.01 29.17 6.77
C GLY A 412 10.68 28.12 7.68
N GLU A 413 10.13 27.70 8.84
CA GLU A 413 10.96 27.00 9.85
C GLU A 413 10.57 25.54 10.21
N PHE A 414 9.91 24.78 9.33
CA PHE A 414 9.69 23.34 9.55
C PHE A 414 10.37 22.51 8.46
N LEU A 415 11.40 21.76 8.83
CA LEU A 415 12.16 20.88 7.94
C LEU A 415 12.13 19.43 8.45
N PRO A 416 12.05 18.42 7.56
CA PRO A 416 12.29 17.04 7.94
C PRO A 416 13.66 16.89 8.64
N GLY A 417 13.70 16.13 9.75
CA GLY A 417 14.86 15.97 10.64
C GLY A 417 14.93 16.96 11.80
N GLN A 418 14.09 18.00 11.80
CA GLN A 418 14.04 18.97 12.89
C GLN A 418 13.33 18.39 14.11
N TRP A 419 13.88 18.61 15.30
CA TRP A 419 13.29 18.14 16.56
C TRP A 419 12.41 19.21 17.16
N LEU A 420 11.19 18.82 17.50
CA LEU A 420 10.24 19.65 18.21
C LEU A 420 9.74 18.93 19.46
N ARG A 421 9.47 19.69 20.50
CA ARG A 421 8.76 19.15 21.66
C ARG A 421 7.30 19.47 21.50
N HIS A 422 6.53 18.48 21.06
CA HIS A 422 5.09 18.62 21.02
C HIS A 422 4.57 18.36 22.41
N ALA A 423 3.70 19.25 22.78
CA ALA A 423 2.98 19.12 23.99
C ALA A 423 2.34 17.74 24.25
N VAL A 424 1.65 17.23 23.23
CA VAL A 424 0.95 15.96 23.29
C VAL A 424 1.99 14.88 23.40
N PHE A 425 2.78 14.74 22.39
CA PHE A 425 3.47 13.49 22.19
C PHE A 425 4.91 13.51 22.72
N GLY A 426 5.29 14.55 23.47
CA GLY A 426 6.65 14.75 23.97
C GLY A 426 7.62 15.21 22.88
N GLU A 427 8.89 14.89 23.03
CA GLU A 427 9.92 15.21 22.03
C GLU A 427 9.78 14.31 20.81
N GLY A 428 9.82 14.91 19.62
CA GLY A 428 9.67 14.19 18.38
C GLY A 428 10.34 14.89 17.21
N GLU A 429 10.74 14.08 16.25
CA GLU A 429 11.45 14.50 15.06
C GLU A 429 10.47 14.60 13.90
N ILE A 430 10.46 15.73 13.20
CA ILE A 430 9.64 15.91 12.01
C ILE A 430 10.16 14.95 10.92
N ALA A 431 9.37 13.94 10.55
CA ALA A 431 9.70 12.99 9.50
C ALA A 431 9.29 13.50 8.11
N VAL A 432 8.19 14.25 8.05
CA VAL A 432 7.58 14.71 6.80
C VAL A 432 6.99 16.10 7.01
N VAL A 433 7.15 16.99 6.02
CA VAL A 433 6.51 18.31 5.96
C VAL A 433 5.77 18.37 4.63
N GLU A 434 4.45 18.42 4.66
CA GLU A 434 3.60 18.34 3.47
C GLU A 434 2.50 19.41 3.50
N GLY A 435 2.09 19.88 2.31
CA GLY A 435 1.02 20.87 2.18
C GLY A 435 1.52 22.31 2.12
N ASP A 436 0.68 23.25 2.59
CA ASP A 436 0.90 24.71 2.48
C ASP A 436 2.21 25.17 3.17
N PRO A 437 3.12 25.90 2.49
CA PRO A 437 4.34 26.45 3.11
C PRO A 437 4.08 27.37 4.33
N VAL A 438 2.89 27.95 4.44
CA VAL A 438 2.49 28.90 5.48
C VAL A 438 1.92 28.20 6.73
N ASP A 439 1.40 26.98 6.58
CA ASP A 439 0.88 26.12 7.67
C ASP A 439 0.94 24.63 7.27
N PRO A 440 2.15 24.04 7.20
CA PRO A 440 2.32 22.69 6.69
C PRO A 440 1.77 21.66 7.66
N VAL A 441 1.33 20.52 7.12
CA VAL A 441 1.07 19.32 7.91
C VAL A 441 2.41 18.63 8.12
N ILE A 442 2.82 18.55 9.38
CA ILE A 442 4.07 17.91 9.77
C ILE A 442 3.76 16.54 10.36
N GLU A 443 4.37 15.49 9.80
CA GLU A 443 4.37 14.18 10.46
C GLU A 443 5.56 14.14 11.39
N VAL A 444 5.30 14.05 12.69
CA VAL A 444 6.33 14.06 13.72
C VAL A 444 6.36 12.70 14.37
N ARG A 445 7.56 12.13 14.45
CA ARG A 445 7.84 10.89 15.15
C ARG A 445 8.24 11.20 16.58
N PHE A 446 7.31 10.99 17.49
CA PHE A 446 7.50 11.22 18.90
C PHE A 446 8.13 10.03 19.59
N ALA A 447 9.04 10.30 20.53
CA ALA A 447 9.79 9.28 21.26
C ALA A 447 8.87 8.35 22.07
N GLN A 448 7.76 8.87 22.61
CA GLN A 448 6.84 8.10 23.46
C GLN A 448 5.49 7.79 22.78
N ALA A 449 5.05 8.60 21.81
CA ALA A 449 3.75 8.40 21.15
C ALA A 449 3.80 7.91 19.69
N GLY A 450 4.99 7.67 19.12
CA GLY A 450 5.13 7.21 17.74
C GLY A 450 4.79 8.29 16.71
N ARG A 451 4.41 7.87 15.49
CA ARG A 451 4.14 8.83 14.38
C ARG A 451 2.78 9.51 14.54
N ARG A 452 2.77 10.84 14.39
CA ARG A 452 1.57 11.68 14.49
C ARG A 452 1.63 12.78 13.45
N ARG A 453 0.56 12.94 12.68
CA ARG A 453 0.38 14.08 11.77
C ARG A 453 -0.22 15.26 12.52
N LEU A 454 0.45 16.40 12.45
CA LEU A 454 0.11 17.63 13.15
C LEU A 454 0.01 18.78 12.16
N LEU A 455 -0.81 19.77 12.48
CA LEU A 455 -0.85 21.05 11.79
C LEU A 455 0.19 21.97 12.45
N ALA A 456 1.17 22.45 11.68
CA ALA A 456 2.31 23.18 12.22
C ALA A 456 1.92 24.38 13.10
N ARG A 457 0.89 25.16 12.74
CA ARG A 457 0.40 26.29 13.56
C ARG A 457 -0.41 25.92 14.79
N ARG A 458 -0.87 24.66 14.92
CA ARG A 458 -1.67 24.16 16.05
C ARG A 458 -0.89 23.21 16.96
N ALA A 459 0.38 22.97 16.65
CA ALA A 459 1.31 22.23 17.48
C ALA A 459 2.01 23.21 18.44
N PRO A 460 1.84 23.12 19.77
CA PRO A 460 2.69 23.87 20.69
C PRO A 460 4.08 23.27 20.64
N SER A 461 5.00 23.92 19.92
CA SER A 461 6.40 23.50 19.87
C SER A 461 7.33 24.68 20.11
N ARG A 462 8.24 24.52 21.09
CA ARG A 462 9.51 25.26 21.10
C ARG A 462 10.53 24.44 20.31
N CYS A 463 11.18 25.05 19.32
CA CYS A 463 12.38 24.48 18.69
C CYS A 463 13.52 24.52 19.72
N CYS A 464 14.23 23.40 19.91
CA CYS A 464 15.41 23.33 20.76
C CYS A 464 16.68 23.46 19.92
N PRO A 465 17.47 24.54 20.04
CA PRO A 465 18.80 24.59 19.45
C PRO A 465 19.81 23.90 20.38
N HIS A 466 20.41 22.84 19.86
CA HIS A 466 21.70 22.21 20.24
C HIS A 466 22.10 22.11 21.71
N LEU A 467 22.33 20.88 22.21
CA LEU A 467 23.30 20.57 23.27
C LEU A 467 23.56 19.07 23.30
N TRP A 468 24.81 18.63 23.06
CA TRP A 468 25.54 17.62 23.85
C TRP A 468 27.02 17.64 23.46
N GLN A 469 27.82 18.35 24.26
CA GLN A 469 29.27 18.32 24.32
C GLN A 469 29.69 17.59 25.61
N HIS A 470 30.80 16.83 25.52
CA HIS A 470 31.69 16.32 26.58
C HIS A 470 31.23 15.17 27.51
N ARG A 471 31.91 14.00 27.43
CA ARG A 471 33.16 13.71 28.17
C ARG A 471 33.73 12.34 27.79
N VAL A 472 34.98 12.35 27.34
CA VAL A 472 35.89 11.19 27.27
C VAL A 472 36.77 11.22 28.52
N PRO A 473 37.05 10.09 29.19
CA PRO A 473 38.28 9.90 29.92
C PRO A 473 39.23 9.00 29.12
N ASP A 474 40.47 9.48 28.99
CA ASP A 474 41.62 8.80 28.38
C ASP A 474 41.83 7.38 28.91
N PHE A 475 42.23 6.44 28.04
CA PHE A 475 43.19 5.43 28.43
C PHE A 475 44.13 4.99 27.29
N ASP A 476 45.36 4.77 27.71
CA ASP A 476 46.63 4.76 27.00
C ASP A 476 46.86 3.52 26.11
N SER A 477 47.56 3.79 25.01
CA SER A 477 48.29 2.84 24.18
C SER A 477 49.26 2.00 24.99
N ARG A 478 49.15 0.66 24.87
CA ARG A 478 50.23 -0.34 24.86
C ARG A 478 49.63 -1.71 25.15
N ASP A 479 49.56 -2.57 24.14
CA ASP A 479 50.03 -3.96 24.19
C ASP A 479 49.70 -4.67 22.86
N LEU A 480 50.74 -4.78 22.03
CA LEU A 480 50.87 -5.69 20.89
C LEU A 480 51.35 -7.07 21.41
N PRO A 481 51.12 -8.19 20.70
CA PRO A 481 52.00 -8.60 19.59
C PRO A 481 51.23 -9.18 18.40
N ILE A 482 51.42 -8.68 17.18
CA ILE A 482 52.41 -9.14 16.19
C ILE A 482 52.57 -10.67 16.14
N LEU A 483 51.95 -11.28 15.13
CA LEU A 483 52.50 -12.44 14.43
C LEU A 483 52.40 -12.19 12.92
N THR A 484 53.55 -11.84 12.36
CA THR A 484 53.89 -11.86 10.94
C THR A 484 53.81 -13.28 10.40
N ASP A 485 53.14 -13.46 9.26
CA ASP A 485 53.70 -14.31 8.21
C ASP A 485 53.33 -13.77 6.83
N LEU A 486 54.37 -13.40 6.09
CA LEU A 486 54.34 -12.85 4.74
C LEU A 486 54.32 -14.01 3.74
N ARG A 487 53.35 -14.00 2.82
CA ARG A 487 53.55 -14.52 1.47
C ARG A 487 53.22 -13.42 0.47
N GLU A 488 54.26 -12.88 -0.13
CA GLU A 488 54.19 -12.03 -1.32
C GLU A 488 53.72 -12.84 -2.53
N TRP A 489 52.89 -12.23 -3.38
CA TRP A 489 52.62 -12.64 -4.76
C TRP A 489 52.70 -11.39 -5.66
N PRO A 490 53.20 -11.48 -6.92
CA PRO A 490 53.72 -10.35 -7.69
C PRO A 490 52.63 -9.46 -8.32
N PRO A 491 52.98 -8.31 -8.93
CA PRO A 491 52.03 -7.39 -9.51
C PRO A 491 51.59 -7.86 -10.90
N GLY A 492 50.29 -8.06 -11.10
CA GLY A 492 49.71 -8.34 -12.41
C GLY A 492 48.25 -8.80 -12.33
N SER A 493 47.34 -7.97 -12.85
CA SER A 493 45.92 -8.26 -13.14
C SER A 493 45.15 -9.08 -12.09
N ARG A 494 44.53 -8.40 -11.11
CA ARG A 494 43.46 -9.03 -10.31
C ARG A 494 42.20 -9.14 -11.16
N SER A 495 41.99 -10.31 -11.77
CA SER A 495 40.68 -10.74 -12.25
C SER A 495 39.77 -10.88 -11.01
N LEU A 496 38.71 -10.07 -10.94
CA LEU A 496 37.62 -10.28 -9.98
C LEU A 496 37.14 -11.72 -10.13
N ASN A 497 37.03 -12.45 -9.02
CA ASN A 497 36.51 -13.81 -9.01
C ASN A 497 34.98 -13.76 -9.16
N MET A 498 34.49 -13.31 -10.32
CA MET A 498 33.08 -13.06 -10.67
C MET A 498 32.22 -14.33 -10.79
N HIS A 499 32.77 -15.51 -10.48
CA HIS A 499 32.11 -16.79 -10.72
C HIS A 499 30.94 -17.12 -9.78
N ARG A 500 30.65 -16.28 -8.77
CA ARG A 500 29.54 -16.55 -7.84
C ARG A 500 28.89 -15.24 -7.38
N VAL A 501 28.16 -14.59 -8.29
CA VAL A 501 27.36 -13.37 -8.03
C VAL A 501 25.96 -13.65 -7.47
N LEU A 502 25.56 -14.92 -7.44
CA LEU A 502 24.33 -15.39 -6.82
C LEU A 502 24.64 -16.27 -5.60
N ILE A 503 23.69 -16.31 -4.66
CA ILE A 503 23.66 -17.28 -3.56
C ILE A 503 22.26 -17.87 -3.48
N SER A 504 22.15 -19.19 -3.33
CA SER A 504 20.86 -19.84 -3.10
C SER A 504 20.39 -19.66 -1.65
N ALA A 505 19.09 -19.80 -1.41
CA ALA A 505 18.52 -19.75 -0.06
C ALA A 505 19.13 -20.79 0.89
N ALA A 506 19.43 -21.99 0.40
CA ALA A 506 20.06 -23.04 1.19
C ALA A 506 21.51 -22.67 1.58
N GLU A 507 22.31 -22.21 0.62
CA GLU A 507 23.69 -21.77 0.88
C GLU A 507 23.73 -20.55 1.81
N LEU A 508 22.76 -19.64 1.72
CA LEU A 508 22.64 -18.51 2.64
C LEU A 508 22.34 -18.99 4.06
N ALA A 509 21.43 -19.95 4.22
CA ALA A 509 21.09 -20.50 5.53
C ALA A 509 22.33 -21.13 6.20
N GLU A 510 23.07 -21.96 5.46
CA GLU A 510 24.34 -22.55 5.92
C GLU A 510 25.38 -21.47 6.26
N SER A 511 25.47 -20.41 5.45
CA SER A 511 26.43 -19.32 5.65
C SER A 511 26.10 -18.47 6.89
N LEU A 512 24.82 -18.33 7.25
CA LEU A 512 24.40 -17.60 8.45
C LEU A 512 24.73 -18.34 9.74
N GLU A 513 24.87 -19.67 9.69
CA GLU A 513 25.27 -20.51 10.83
C GLU A 513 26.79 -20.66 10.96
N ALA A 514 27.56 -20.25 9.95
CA ALA A 514 29.02 -20.32 9.97
C ALA A 514 29.65 -19.31 10.93
N GLY A 515 30.90 -19.56 11.35
CA GLY A 515 31.63 -18.68 12.29
C GLY A 515 31.97 -17.27 11.74
N SER A 516 31.66 -16.97 10.49
CA SER A 516 31.83 -15.65 9.88
C SER A 516 30.67 -15.40 8.90
N PRO A 517 29.48 -15.03 9.41
CA PRO A 517 28.28 -14.92 8.57
C PRO A 517 28.34 -13.69 7.65
N PRO A 518 27.76 -13.78 6.45
CA PRO A 518 27.65 -12.64 5.54
C PRO A 518 26.83 -11.52 6.19
N LEU A 519 27.03 -10.29 5.75
CA LEU A 519 26.12 -9.19 6.04
C LEU A 519 24.95 -9.27 5.06
N VAL A 520 23.72 -9.40 5.55
CA VAL A 520 22.53 -9.43 4.68
C VAL A 520 21.92 -8.04 4.60
N LEU A 521 21.66 -7.55 3.39
CA LEU A 521 21.08 -6.23 3.13
C LEU A 521 19.75 -6.39 2.40
N ASP A 522 18.66 -6.05 3.07
CA ASP A 522 17.32 -6.08 2.52
C ASP A 522 17.05 -4.79 1.74
N CYS A 523 16.90 -4.94 0.43
CA CYS A 523 16.74 -3.88 -0.54
C CYS A 523 15.32 -3.86 -1.11
N ARG A 524 14.33 -4.43 -0.41
CA ARG A 524 12.94 -4.37 -0.88
C ARG A 524 12.52 -2.91 -1.04
N VAL A 525 11.78 -2.63 -2.11
CA VAL A 525 11.23 -1.30 -2.39
C VAL A 525 9.91 -1.44 -3.14
N ARG A 526 9.07 -0.41 -3.06
CA ARG A 526 7.85 -0.29 -3.87
C ARG A 526 7.86 1.06 -4.57
N LEU A 527 7.67 1.06 -5.89
CA LEU A 527 7.69 2.28 -6.69
C LEU A 527 6.55 3.21 -6.24
N GLY A 528 6.89 4.43 -5.83
CA GLY A 528 5.93 5.43 -5.35
C GLY A 528 5.62 5.35 -3.85
N GLU A 529 6.27 4.45 -3.10
CA GLU A 529 6.14 4.34 -1.64
C GLU A 529 7.52 4.30 -0.96
N PRO A 530 8.17 5.45 -0.69
CA PRO A 530 9.55 5.51 -0.20
C PRO A 530 9.82 4.67 1.06
N GLU A 531 8.88 4.61 2.00
CA GLU A 531 9.03 3.85 3.25
C GLU A 531 8.59 2.37 3.16
N ALA A 532 8.12 1.89 2.00
CA ALA A 532 7.60 0.53 1.87
C ALA A 532 8.67 -0.52 2.14
N GLY A 533 9.89 -0.32 1.63
CA GLY A 533 11.02 -1.23 1.85
C GLY A 533 11.29 -1.47 3.32
N ARG A 534 11.44 -0.37 4.07
CA ARG A 534 11.68 -0.40 5.50
C ARG A 534 10.54 -1.08 6.25
N ARG A 535 9.29 -0.74 5.92
CA ARG A 535 8.11 -1.35 6.55
C ARG A 535 8.03 -2.85 6.29
N LEU A 536 8.35 -3.30 5.07
CA LEU A 536 8.39 -4.71 4.70
C LEU A 536 9.50 -5.46 5.44
N TRP A 537 10.68 -4.83 5.58
CA TRP A 537 11.78 -5.34 6.42
C TRP A 537 11.35 -5.46 7.88
N GLU A 538 10.82 -4.40 8.49
CA GLU A 538 10.35 -4.42 9.89
C GLU A 538 9.20 -5.43 10.12
N ALA A 539 8.39 -5.74 9.10
CA ALA A 539 7.31 -6.71 9.17
C ALA A 539 7.74 -8.17 8.97
N GLY A 540 9.00 -8.44 8.61
CA GLY A 540 9.51 -9.78 8.38
C GLY A 540 10.74 -9.77 7.47
N HIS A 541 11.91 -10.09 8.00
CA HIS A 541 13.19 -10.09 7.28
C HIS A 541 14.07 -11.29 7.62
N ILE A 542 15.06 -11.58 6.78
CA ILE A 542 16.07 -12.62 7.05
C ILE A 542 16.82 -12.23 8.33
N PRO A 543 17.06 -13.15 9.29
CA PRO A 543 17.76 -12.86 10.54
C PRO A 543 19.05 -12.08 10.30
N THR A 544 19.36 -11.10 11.16
CA THR A 544 20.56 -10.25 11.08
C THR A 544 20.67 -9.35 9.85
N SER A 545 19.65 -9.33 8.97
CA SER A 545 19.67 -8.43 7.81
C SER A 545 19.41 -6.98 8.22
N HIS A 546 19.91 -6.03 7.44
CA HIS A 546 19.63 -4.60 7.61
C HIS A 546 18.98 -4.02 6.36
N HIS A 547 18.02 -3.11 6.55
CA HIS A 547 17.39 -2.44 5.42
C HIS A 547 18.34 -1.44 4.74
N LEU A 548 18.51 -1.57 3.43
CA LEU A 548 19.27 -0.68 2.55
C LEU A 548 18.30 -0.01 1.57
N ASP A 549 18.14 1.30 1.72
CA ASP A 549 17.06 2.05 1.08
C ASP A 549 17.46 2.58 -0.30
N LEU A 550 16.61 2.39 -1.31
CA LEU A 550 16.91 2.83 -2.67
C LEU A 550 17.10 4.35 -2.77
N ASP A 551 16.18 5.12 -2.22
CA ASP A 551 16.14 6.57 -2.40
C ASP A 551 17.11 7.28 -1.46
N ARG A 552 17.25 6.79 -0.23
CA ARG A 552 18.12 7.38 0.79
C ARG A 552 19.57 6.94 0.66
N ASP A 553 19.82 5.66 0.39
CA ASP A 553 21.16 5.08 0.52
C ASP A 553 21.82 4.76 -0.84
N LEU A 554 21.04 4.42 -1.87
CA LEU A 554 21.53 4.00 -3.19
C LEU A 554 21.35 5.06 -4.29
N ALA A 555 20.85 6.25 -3.94
CA ALA A 555 20.61 7.36 -4.85
C ALA A 555 20.97 8.72 -4.23
N GLY A 556 21.32 9.67 -5.09
CA GLY A 556 21.30 11.11 -4.77
C GLY A 556 19.91 11.71 -4.99
N PRO A 557 19.70 12.99 -4.61
CA PRO A 557 18.42 13.65 -4.79
C PRO A 557 18.03 13.71 -6.29
N PRO A 558 16.76 13.47 -6.65
CA PRO A 558 16.29 13.60 -8.02
C PRO A 558 16.59 14.98 -8.60
N GLY A 559 17.08 15.05 -9.84
CA GLY A 559 17.58 16.30 -10.41
C GLY A 559 18.15 16.13 -11.81
N GLU A 560 19.14 16.93 -12.19
CA GLU A 560 19.73 16.90 -13.53
C GLU A 560 20.22 15.50 -13.95
N GLY A 561 20.63 14.66 -13.00
CA GLY A 561 21.04 13.26 -13.25
C GLY A 561 19.89 12.24 -13.28
N GLY A 562 18.64 12.66 -13.45
CA GLY A 562 17.46 11.78 -13.49
C GLY A 562 16.79 11.57 -12.12
N ARG A 563 15.96 10.53 -12.01
CA ARG A 563 15.23 10.21 -10.75
C ARG A 563 16.10 9.61 -9.66
N HIS A 564 17.09 8.78 -10.01
CA HIS A 564 17.96 8.12 -9.03
C HIS A 564 19.43 8.27 -9.47
N PRO A 565 19.98 9.50 -9.47
CA PRO A 565 21.40 9.70 -9.75
C PRO A 565 22.26 8.96 -8.72
N LEU A 566 23.55 8.76 -9.00
CA LEU A 566 24.47 8.22 -7.98
C LEU A 566 24.57 9.20 -6.81
N PRO A 567 24.63 8.70 -5.55
CA PRO A 567 25.04 9.53 -4.42
C PRO A 567 26.50 9.97 -4.61
N THR A 568 26.95 10.97 -3.86
CA THR A 568 28.38 11.31 -3.87
C THR A 568 29.19 10.16 -3.26
N PRO A 569 30.46 9.96 -3.67
CA PRO A 569 31.36 9.00 -3.03
C PRO A 569 31.41 9.12 -1.50
N GLY A 570 31.36 10.35 -0.98
CA GLY A 570 31.31 10.59 0.47
C GLY A 570 30.02 10.10 1.12
N ALA A 571 28.85 10.35 0.49
CA ALA A 571 27.57 9.90 1.01
C ALA A 571 27.45 8.38 1.00
N PHE A 572 27.87 7.71 -0.08
CA PHE A 572 27.84 6.25 -0.13
C PHE A 572 28.87 5.62 0.81
N THR A 573 30.05 6.22 0.98
CA THR A 573 31.02 5.78 2.00
C THR A 573 30.41 5.83 3.40
N ALA A 574 29.63 6.87 3.72
CA ALA A 574 28.94 6.96 5.02
C ALA A 574 27.89 5.85 5.19
N VAL A 575 27.18 5.45 4.13
CA VAL A 575 26.26 4.30 4.14
C VAL A 575 27.02 3.00 4.41
N VAL A 576 28.09 2.76 3.67
CA VAL A 576 28.96 1.58 3.79
C VAL A 576 29.49 1.44 5.21
N GLN A 577 29.98 2.54 5.80
CA GLN A 577 30.49 2.58 7.16
C GLN A 577 29.39 2.35 8.18
N ARG A 578 28.23 3.03 8.05
CA ARG A 578 27.08 2.88 8.96
C ARG A 578 26.54 1.45 9.00
N LEU A 579 26.61 0.72 7.88
CA LEU A 579 26.16 -0.67 7.78
C LEU A 579 27.25 -1.69 8.13
N GLY A 580 28.43 -1.24 8.62
CA GLY A 580 29.49 -2.13 9.06
C GLY A 580 30.11 -2.98 7.93
N ILE A 581 29.99 -2.53 6.68
CA ILE A 581 30.55 -3.24 5.52
C ILE A 581 32.08 -3.13 5.56
N THR A 582 32.78 -4.27 5.47
CA THR A 582 34.25 -4.33 5.45
C THR A 582 34.73 -5.16 4.26
N PRO A 583 35.93 -4.90 3.71
CA PRO A 583 36.42 -5.61 2.52
C PRO A 583 36.52 -7.14 2.66
N GLY A 584 36.63 -7.63 3.90
CA GLY A 584 36.79 -9.05 4.19
C GLY A 584 35.49 -9.77 4.54
N ARG A 585 34.37 -9.05 4.67
CA ARG A 585 33.08 -9.66 5.04
C ARG A 585 32.19 -9.77 3.81
N PRO A 586 31.74 -10.98 3.43
CA PRO A 586 30.80 -11.14 2.32
C PRO A 586 29.49 -10.38 2.56
N VAL A 587 28.91 -9.84 1.49
CA VAL A 587 27.62 -9.15 1.53
C VAL A 587 26.60 -9.88 0.67
N VAL A 588 25.40 -10.10 1.20
CA VAL A 588 24.28 -10.66 0.44
C VAL A 588 23.17 -9.62 0.37
N VAL A 589 22.79 -9.22 -0.84
CA VAL A 589 21.66 -8.31 -1.07
C VAL A 589 20.42 -9.10 -1.48
N VAL A 590 19.26 -8.71 -0.97
CA VAL A 590 18.00 -9.42 -1.19
C VAL A 590 16.87 -8.43 -1.50
N ASP A 591 15.96 -8.81 -2.40
CA ASP A 591 14.64 -8.23 -2.51
C ASP A 591 13.56 -9.33 -2.65
N ASP A 592 12.33 -8.95 -2.98
CA ASP A 592 11.21 -9.87 -3.19
C ASP A 592 10.68 -9.87 -4.64
N MET A 593 11.51 -9.42 -5.59
CA MET A 593 11.17 -9.30 -7.02
C MET A 593 12.25 -9.90 -7.93
N GLY A 594 12.99 -10.90 -7.43
CA GLY A 594 14.06 -11.59 -8.17
C GLY A 594 15.28 -10.71 -8.45
N GLY A 595 15.52 -9.67 -7.65
CA GLY A 595 16.63 -8.73 -7.82
C GLY A 595 16.31 -7.51 -8.70
N GLN A 596 15.14 -7.47 -9.35
CA GLN A 596 14.82 -6.51 -10.41
C GLN A 596 14.72 -5.04 -9.96
N LEU A 597 14.57 -4.82 -8.66
CA LEU A 597 14.46 -3.49 -8.07
C LEU A 597 15.81 -3.09 -7.48
N ALA A 598 15.89 -2.84 -6.17
CA ALA A 598 17.08 -2.23 -5.59
C ALA A 598 18.19 -3.23 -5.24
N ALA A 599 17.93 -4.54 -5.18
CA ALA A 599 18.98 -5.50 -4.83
C ALA A 599 20.08 -5.59 -5.90
N ALA A 600 19.74 -5.69 -7.20
CA ALA A 600 20.76 -5.67 -8.26
C ALA A 600 21.50 -4.31 -8.33
N ARG A 601 20.82 -3.21 -7.99
CA ARG A 601 21.44 -1.88 -7.88
C ARG A 601 22.45 -1.84 -6.73
N ALA A 602 22.10 -2.37 -5.56
CA ALA A 602 23.00 -2.48 -4.42
C ALA A 602 24.23 -3.35 -4.73
N TRP A 603 24.01 -4.50 -5.38
CA TRP A 603 25.09 -5.36 -5.86
C TRP A 603 26.03 -4.60 -6.80
N TRP A 604 25.49 -3.92 -7.82
CA TRP A 604 26.31 -3.16 -8.78
C TRP A 604 27.10 -2.04 -8.08
N MET A 605 26.47 -1.29 -7.17
CA MET A 605 27.15 -0.22 -6.44
C MET A 605 28.27 -0.74 -5.53
N LEU A 606 28.04 -1.85 -4.83
CA LEU A 606 29.05 -2.42 -3.92
C LEU A 606 30.17 -3.13 -4.70
N SER A 607 29.84 -3.96 -5.68
CA SER A 607 30.84 -4.74 -6.43
C SER A 607 31.53 -3.95 -7.55
N CYS A 608 30.76 -3.29 -8.42
CA CYS A 608 31.32 -2.66 -9.61
C CYS A 608 31.80 -1.25 -9.34
N TRP A 609 31.04 -0.46 -8.57
CA TRP A 609 31.41 0.93 -8.31
C TRP A 609 32.35 1.07 -7.12
N ALA A 610 32.09 0.39 -6.01
CA ALA A 610 32.86 0.49 -4.76
C ALA A 610 33.95 -0.60 -4.57
N ASP A 611 34.14 -1.48 -5.57
CA ASP A 611 35.17 -2.52 -5.61
C ASP A 611 35.15 -3.51 -4.42
N HIS A 612 33.95 -3.91 -3.98
CA HIS A 612 33.78 -4.98 -3.00
C HIS A 612 33.86 -6.36 -3.66
N SER A 613 34.79 -7.20 -3.21
CA SER A 613 35.16 -8.45 -3.89
C SER A 613 34.16 -9.61 -3.76
N ASP A 614 33.32 -9.61 -2.72
CA ASP A 614 32.31 -10.65 -2.49
C ASP A 614 30.94 -10.03 -2.14
N VAL A 615 30.15 -9.72 -3.16
CA VAL A 615 28.74 -9.33 -3.02
C VAL A 615 27.89 -10.25 -3.89
N ARG A 616 26.84 -10.81 -3.28
CA ARG A 616 25.96 -11.80 -3.91
C ARG A 616 24.50 -11.38 -3.82
N VAL A 617 23.71 -11.68 -4.84
CA VAL A 617 22.25 -11.52 -4.79
C VAL A 617 21.61 -12.84 -4.38
N LEU A 618 20.65 -12.81 -3.45
CA LEU A 618 19.85 -13.98 -3.11
C LEU A 618 18.95 -14.36 -4.30
N ASP A 619 19.25 -15.48 -4.95
CA ASP A 619 18.50 -15.95 -6.10
C ASP A 619 17.10 -16.41 -5.70
N GLY A 620 16.08 -15.98 -6.45
CA GLY A 620 14.66 -16.12 -6.07
C GLY A 620 14.21 -15.26 -4.87
N GLY A 621 15.11 -14.47 -4.28
CA GLY A 621 14.82 -13.49 -3.24
C GLY A 621 14.20 -14.05 -1.96
N LEU A 622 13.43 -13.21 -1.26
CA LEU A 622 12.79 -13.58 0.00
C LEU A 622 11.81 -14.77 -0.14
N ARG A 623 11.18 -14.93 -1.31
CA ARG A 623 10.29 -16.06 -1.59
C ARG A 623 11.05 -17.39 -1.58
N ALA A 624 12.24 -17.44 -2.19
CA ALA A 624 13.09 -18.62 -2.14
C ALA A 624 13.57 -18.95 -0.72
N TRP A 625 13.92 -17.92 0.07
CA TRP A 625 14.27 -18.08 1.49
C TRP A 625 13.14 -18.73 2.31
N GLN A 626 11.92 -18.25 2.16
CA GLN A 626 10.77 -18.84 2.84
C GLN A 626 10.45 -20.24 2.31
N GLY A 627 10.67 -20.48 1.02
CA GLY A 627 10.48 -21.77 0.36
C GLY A 627 11.37 -22.89 0.92
N THR A 628 12.57 -22.56 1.40
CA THR A 628 13.46 -23.51 2.10
C THR A 628 13.12 -23.65 3.59
N GLY A 629 12.07 -22.98 4.09
CA GLY A 629 11.71 -22.95 5.50
C GLY A 629 12.52 -21.97 6.35
N GLY A 630 13.25 -21.04 5.71
CA GLY A 630 14.04 -20.03 6.40
C GLY A 630 13.18 -19.11 7.29
N PRO A 631 13.59 -18.84 8.54
CA PRO A 631 12.81 -18.01 9.46
C PRO A 631 12.81 -16.53 9.03
N LEU A 632 11.76 -15.80 9.41
CA LEU A 632 11.75 -14.34 9.34
C LEU A 632 11.70 -13.74 10.75
N VAL A 633 12.46 -12.67 10.95
CA VAL A 633 12.49 -11.89 12.18
C VAL A 633 11.63 -10.64 12.00
N LEU A 634 10.95 -10.22 13.07
CA LEU A 634 10.13 -9.01 13.11
C LEU A 634 10.87 -7.89 13.83
N GLY A 635 10.54 -6.64 13.50
CA GLY A 635 11.10 -5.46 14.15
C GLY A 635 12.43 -5.02 13.55
N ARG A 636 13.32 -4.46 14.37
CA ARG A 636 14.62 -3.97 13.93
C ARG A 636 15.74 -4.76 14.54
N GLU A 637 16.75 -5.05 13.73
CA GLU A 637 18.05 -5.51 14.21
C GLU A 637 18.87 -4.34 14.76
N PRO A 638 19.68 -4.55 15.82
CA PRO A 638 20.68 -3.59 16.27
C PRO A 638 21.59 -3.18 15.11
N LEU A 639 21.95 -1.90 15.00
CA LEU A 639 22.90 -1.47 13.98
C LEU A 639 24.24 -2.19 14.18
N PRO A 640 24.90 -2.61 13.09
CA PRO A 640 26.23 -3.19 13.19
C PRO A 640 27.24 -2.14 13.63
N GLU A 641 28.37 -2.58 14.18
CA GLU A 641 29.49 -1.70 14.48
C GLU A 641 29.95 -1.00 13.20
N PRO A 642 30.04 0.34 13.18
CA PRO A 642 30.43 1.06 11.98
C PRO A 642 31.82 0.64 11.50
N SER A 643 31.99 0.46 10.19
CA SER A 643 33.30 0.15 9.62
C SER A 643 34.13 1.41 9.40
N ASN A 644 35.43 1.23 9.24
CA ASN A 644 36.37 2.28 8.80
C ASN A 644 36.72 2.16 7.31
N TRP A 645 35.99 1.31 6.56
CA TRP A 645 36.31 1.07 5.16
C TRP A 645 36.06 2.33 4.33
N LYS A 646 36.98 2.62 3.41
CA LYS A 646 36.88 3.68 2.43
C LYS A 646 36.98 3.03 1.05
N PRO A 647 35.85 2.84 0.35
CA PRO A 647 35.84 2.22 -0.96
C PRO A 647 36.67 3.01 -1.99
N HIS A 648 37.22 2.29 -2.96
CA HIS A 648 37.76 2.89 -4.17
C HIS A 648 36.66 2.93 -5.23
N TYR A 649 36.31 4.12 -5.71
CA TYR A 649 35.23 4.29 -6.66
C TYR A 649 35.72 4.19 -8.11
N ASP A 650 35.16 3.26 -8.89
CA ASP A 650 35.46 3.08 -10.31
C ASP A 650 34.39 3.71 -11.21
N ASP A 651 34.65 4.94 -11.65
CA ASP A 651 33.76 5.68 -12.56
C ASP A 651 33.84 5.18 -14.02
N THR A 652 34.65 4.17 -14.34
CA THR A 652 34.63 3.54 -15.68
C THR A 652 33.44 2.59 -15.87
N SER A 653 32.79 2.18 -14.78
CA SER A 653 31.63 1.28 -14.75
C SER A 653 30.31 1.93 -15.19
N TRP A 654 30.27 3.25 -15.35
CA TRP A 654 29.07 3.99 -15.73
C TRP A 654 29.36 5.10 -16.75
N VAL A 655 28.31 5.63 -17.37
CA VAL A 655 28.38 6.68 -18.40
C VAL A 655 27.30 7.73 -18.20
N ASP A 656 27.56 8.94 -18.70
CA ASP A 656 26.60 10.03 -18.72
C ASP A 656 25.80 10.09 -20.04
N ALA A 657 24.81 10.99 -20.09
CA ALA A 657 23.97 11.15 -21.27
C ALA A 657 24.75 11.59 -22.52
N GLY A 658 25.84 12.36 -22.35
CA GLY A 658 26.66 12.84 -23.46
C GLY A 658 27.43 11.71 -24.14
N THR A 659 27.97 10.79 -23.33
CA THR A 659 28.61 9.56 -23.79
C THR A 659 27.60 8.65 -24.50
N VAL A 660 26.37 8.54 -23.99
CA VAL A 660 25.29 7.76 -24.66
C VAL A 660 24.88 8.38 -26.00
N LEU A 661 24.82 9.72 -26.07
CA LEU A 661 24.42 10.45 -27.27
C LEU A 661 25.47 10.34 -28.38
N THR A 662 26.76 10.45 -28.04
CA THR A 662 27.87 10.48 -29.01
C THR A 662 28.48 9.11 -29.27
N GLY A 663 28.30 8.16 -28.35
CA GLY A 663 28.85 6.81 -28.40
C GLY A 663 28.15 5.90 -29.40
N ARG A 664 28.89 4.88 -29.86
CA ARG A 664 28.41 3.83 -30.77
C ARG A 664 28.07 2.51 -30.07
N ASP A 665 28.28 2.46 -28.76
CA ASP A 665 28.01 1.29 -27.94
C ASP A 665 26.54 0.86 -28.05
N MET A 666 26.31 -0.44 -28.01
CA MET A 666 24.97 -1.00 -28.06
C MET A 666 24.21 -0.60 -26.79
N LYS A 667 23.04 0.04 -26.95
CA LYS A 667 22.19 0.40 -25.82
C LYS A 667 21.19 -0.72 -25.55
N VAL A 668 21.04 -1.12 -24.30
CA VAL A 668 20.10 -2.17 -23.88
C VAL A 668 19.13 -1.59 -22.86
N ASP A 669 17.85 -1.58 -23.21
CA ASP A 669 16.76 -1.09 -22.34
C ASP A 669 16.17 -2.24 -21.52
N ALA A 670 16.22 -2.10 -20.19
CA ALA A 670 15.70 -3.10 -19.24
C ALA A 670 14.19 -2.98 -18.97
N ARG A 671 13.50 -1.96 -19.51
CA ARG A 671 12.06 -1.77 -19.31
C ARG A 671 11.24 -2.80 -20.09
N SER A 672 9.94 -2.90 -19.77
CA SER A 672 9.03 -3.78 -20.52
C SER A 672 8.94 -3.38 -21.98
N LEU A 673 8.55 -4.34 -22.83
CA LEU A 673 8.46 -4.13 -24.27
C LEU A 673 7.45 -3.03 -24.64
N GLU A 674 6.35 -2.90 -23.90
CA GLU A 674 5.36 -1.85 -24.12
C GLU A 674 5.93 -0.45 -23.83
N ARG A 675 6.77 -0.33 -22.79
CA ARG A 675 7.46 0.93 -22.47
C ARG A 675 8.51 1.28 -23.52
N PHE A 676 9.29 0.30 -23.94
CA PHE A 676 10.28 0.45 -25.01
C PHE A 676 9.63 0.95 -26.30
N ARG A 677 8.53 0.33 -26.74
CA ARG A 677 7.79 0.74 -27.95
C ARG A 677 7.11 2.11 -27.84
N GLY A 678 6.97 2.64 -26.63
CA GLY A 678 6.26 3.89 -26.36
C GLY A 678 4.74 3.74 -26.31
N GLU A 679 4.22 2.52 -26.12
CA GLU A 679 2.78 2.24 -26.04
C GLU A 679 2.19 2.61 -24.67
N VAL A 680 3.00 2.46 -23.61
CA VAL A 680 2.63 2.76 -22.22
C VAL A 680 3.84 3.42 -21.55
N GLU A 681 3.65 4.56 -20.90
CA GLU A 681 4.67 5.12 -19.99
C GLU A 681 3.99 5.61 -18.70
N PRO A 682 4.11 4.86 -17.60
CA PRO A 682 3.37 5.15 -16.37
C PRO A 682 4.08 6.13 -15.42
N ILE A 683 5.37 6.44 -15.65
CA ILE A 683 6.18 7.24 -14.71
C ILE A 683 6.71 8.50 -15.39
N ASP A 684 7.28 8.35 -16.59
CA ASP A 684 7.96 9.42 -17.30
C ASP A 684 6.99 10.20 -18.23
N PRO A 685 7.18 11.53 -18.43
CA PRO A 685 6.27 12.32 -19.26
C PRO A 685 6.35 11.99 -20.76
N ILE A 686 7.45 11.40 -21.23
CA ILE A 686 7.70 11.07 -22.63
C ILE A 686 7.87 9.57 -22.76
N ALA A 687 7.08 8.94 -23.64
CA ALA A 687 7.14 7.52 -23.95
C ALA A 687 8.13 7.24 -25.10
N GLY A 688 8.68 6.02 -25.14
CA GLY A 688 9.63 5.58 -26.19
C GLY A 688 10.95 5.09 -25.61
N HIS A 689 11.97 5.04 -26.46
CA HIS A 689 13.31 4.55 -26.13
C HIS A 689 14.42 5.37 -26.80
N ILE A 690 15.66 5.14 -26.36
CA ILE A 690 16.86 5.76 -26.94
C ILE A 690 17.08 5.13 -28.33
N PRO A 691 17.20 5.92 -29.41
CA PRO A 691 17.37 5.39 -30.76
C PRO A 691 18.52 4.38 -30.89
N GLY A 692 18.24 3.27 -31.58
CA GLY A 692 19.17 2.16 -31.78
C GLY A 692 19.33 1.23 -30.58
N ALA A 693 18.58 1.44 -29.50
CA ALA A 693 18.57 0.52 -28.37
C ALA A 693 17.88 -0.80 -28.72
N GLN A 694 18.35 -1.89 -28.10
CA GLN A 694 17.65 -3.17 -28.06
C GLN A 694 16.88 -3.30 -26.75
N CYS A 695 15.72 -3.96 -26.80
CA CYS A 695 14.91 -4.21 -25.62
C CYS A 695 15.27 -5.58 -25.01
N ARG A 696 15.72 -5.59 -23.76
CA ARG A 696 15.88 -6.80 -22.94
C ARG A 696 15.19 -6.55 -21.59
N PRO A 697 13.87 -6.79 -21.48
CA PRO A 697 13.16 -6.59 -20.22
C PRO A 697 13.81 -7.37 -19.08
N SER A 698 14.02 -6.75 -17.91
CA SER A 698 14.71 -7.40 -16.77
C SER A 698 14.06 -8.73 -16.36
N ALA A 699 12.73 -8.78 -16.37
CA ALA A 699 11.93 -9.96 -16.05
C ALA A 699 12.23 -11.14 -16.98
N ALA A 700 12.71 -10.90 -18.21
CA ALA A 700 13.04 -11.98 -19.15
C ALA A 700 14.32 -12.74 -18.77
N ASN A 701 15.09 -12.25 -17.80
CA ASN A 701 16.26 -12.97 -17.26
C ASN A 701 15.87 -14.00 -16.19
N LEU A 702 14.62 -13.99 -15.71
CA LEU A 702 14.13 -14.89 -14.68
C LEU A 702 13.32 -16.04 -15.29
N ASP A 703 13.21 -17.14 -14.55
CA ASP A 703 12.23 -18.21 -14.78
C ASP A 703 10.88 -17.91 -14.11
N ASP A 704 9.91 -18.82 -14.26
CA ASP A 704 8.56 -18.67 -13.72
C ASP A 704 8.51 -18.68 -12.17
N ASP A 705 9.56 -19.19 -11.52
CA ASP A 705 9.69 -19.22 -10.06
C ASP A 705 10.42 -17.99 -9.50
N GLY A 706 10.93 -17.12 -10.38
CA GLY A 706 11.61 -15.87 -10.03
C GLY A 706 13.12 -16.03 -9.79
N HIS A 707 13.71 -17.16 -10.16
CA HIS A 707 15.16 -17.37 -10.15
C HIS A 707 15.78 -16.90 -11.46
N PHE A 708 17.07 -16.55 -11.43
CA PHE A 708 17.79 -16.29 -12.67
C PHE A 708 17.87 -17.56 -13.53
N LYS A 709 17.66 -17.39 -14.83
CA LYS A 709 17.88 -18.46 -15.80
C LYS A 709 19.34 -18.96 -15.74
N PRO A 710 19.60 -20.22 -16.11
CA PRO A 710 20.96 -20.76 -16.18
C PRO A 710 21.89 -19.90 -17.04
N ALA A 711 23.17 -19.83 -16.67
CA ALA A 711 24.19 -19.00 -17.33
C ALA A 711 24.25 -19.22 -18.86
N GLU A 712 24.20 -20.48 -19.31
CA GLU A 712 24.20 -20.83 -20.74
C GLU A 712 22.97 -20.28 -21.49
N GLN A 713 21.80 -20.30 -20.84
CA GLN A 713 20.58 -19.75 -21.42
C GLN A 713 20.64 -18.22 -21.47
N LEU A 714 21.15 -17.57 -20.41
CA LEU A 714 21.35 -16.12 -20.40
C LEU A 714 22.36 -15.69 -21.46
N ASP A 715 23.47 -16.41 -21.62
CA ASP A 715 24.49 -16.13 -22.63
C ASP A 715 23.90 -16.11 -24.05
N GLY A 716 23.07 -17.09 -24.39
CA GLY A 716 22.40 -17.17 -25.69
C GLY A 716 21.24 -16.18 -25.90
N GLU A 717 20.69 -15.60 -24.83
CA GLU A 717 19.54 -14.67 -24.91
C GLU A 717 19.92 -13.19 -24.77
N LEU A 718 21.08 -12.88 -24.16
CA LEU A 718 21.52 -11.51 -23.90
C LEU A 718 22.07 -10.85 -25.18
N PRO A 719 21.74 -9.57 -25.45
CA PRO A 719 22.28 -8.85 -26.60
C PRO A 719 23.82 -8.90 -26.67
N ASP A 720 24.37 -9.21 -27.84
CA ASP A 720 25.81 -9.38 -28.03
C ASP A 720 26.47 -8.23 -28.81
N ALA A 721 27.51 -7.65 -28.21
CA ALA A 721 28.34 -6.59 -28.77
C ALA A 721 29.65 -6.43 -27.96
N ASP A 722 30.68 -5.85 -28.60
CA ASP A 722 31.96 -5.54 -27.96
C ASP A 722 31.84 -4.55 -26.79
N ALA A 723 30.89 -3.62 -26.88
CA ALA A 723 30.60 -2.64 -25.84
C ALA A 723 29.09 -2.42 -25.70
N VAL A 724 28.59 -2.57 -24.47
CA VAL A 724 27.17 -2.48 -24.13
C VAL A 724 26.96 -1.41 -23.06
N ILE A 725 25.91 -0.59 -23.23
CA ILE A 725 25.40 0.34 -22.24
C ILE A 725 24.02 -0.13 -21.81
N ALA A 726 23.85 -0.44 -20.52
CA ALA A 726 22.54 -0.78 -19.95
C ALA A 726 21.84 0.46 -19.41
N TYR A 727 20.54 0.59 -19.68
CA TYR A 727 19.69 1.64 -19.11
C TYR A 727 18.26 1.13 -18.87
N CYS A 728 17.48 1.91 -18.12
CA CYS A 728 16.07 1.60 -17.86
C CYS A 728 15.28 2.90 -17.70
N GLY A 729 14.34 2.95 -16.75
CA GLY A 729 13.67 4.21 -16.37
C GLY A 729 14.60 5.18 -15.64
N SER A 730 15.41 4.70 -14.69
CA SER A 730 16.18 5.57 -13.78
C SER A 730 17.40 4.88 -13.15
N GLY A 731 18.11 4.02 -13.89
CA GLY A 731 19.38 3.43 -13.44
C GLY A 731 19.30 2.30 -12.42
N VAL A 732 18.11 1.85 -12.05
CA VAL A 732 17.89 0.81 -11.02
C VAL A 732 17.78 -0.57 -11.66
N THR A 733 16.69 -0.81 -12.40
CA THR A 733 16.42 -2.11 -13.05
C THR A 733 17.46 -2.49 -14.11
N ALA A 734 18.17 -1.51 -14.68
CA ALA A 734 19.28 -1.79 -15.61
C ALA A 734 20.41 -2.61 -14.97
N CYS A 735 20.64 -2.46 -13.66
CA CYS A 735 21.61 -3.26 -12.92
C CYS A 735 21.27 -4.75 -12.91
N HIS A 736 19.99 -5.11 -13.05
CA HIS A 736 19.57 -6.50 -13.17
C HIS A 736 20.04 -7.14 -14.50
N ASN A 737 20.04 -6.37 -15.58
CA ASN A 737 20.62 -6.84 -16.84
C ASN A 737 22.14 -6.97 -16.69
N ILE A 738 22.83 -6.00 -16.04
CA ILE A 738 24.27 -6.10 -15.79
C ILE A 738 24.61 -7.37 -14.97
N LEU A 739 23.81 -7.68 -13.95
CA LEU A 739 23.94 -8.91 -13.17
C LEU A 739 23.73 -10.17 -14.04
N ALA A 740 22.79 -10.16 -14.99
CA ALA A 740 22.62 -11.26 -15.94
C ALA A 740 23.86 -11.48 -16.84
N TYR A 741 24.54 -10.40 -17.28
CA TYR A 741 25.83 -10.54 -18.00
C TYR A 741 26.91 -11.15 -17.10
N ALA A 742 26.94 -10.76 -15.82
CA ALA A 742 27.88 -11.35 -14.86
C ALA A 742 27.64 -12.87 -14.67
N ILE A 743 26.38 -13.28 -14.54
CA ILE A 743 25.97 -14.69 -14.43
C ILE A 743 26.36 -15.48 -15.69
N ALA A 744 26.16 -14.88 -16.87
CA ALA A 744 26.55 -15.46 -18.15
C ALA A 744 28.07 -15.50 -18.37
N GLY A 745 28.88 -14.92 -17.48
CA GLY A 745 30.34 -14.86 -17.64
C GLY A 745 30.80 -13.89 -18.75
N ARG A 746 29.97 -12.90 -19.10
CA ARG A 746 30.21 -11.94 -20.17
C ARG A 746 30.81 -10.63 -19.64
N PRO A 747 31.48 -9.82 -20.49
CA PRO A 747 31.88 -8.47 -20.12
C PRO A 747 30.68 -7.64 -19.63
N LEU A 748 30.87 -6.90 -18.52
CA LEU A 748 29.78 -6.14 -17.90
C LEU A 748 29.42 -4.90 -18.74
N PRO A 749 28.12 -4.67 -19.02
CA PRO A 749 27.68 -3.42 -19.60
C PRO A 749 27.99 -2.24 -18.68
N ARG A 750 28.37 -1.09 -19.26
CA ARG A 750 28.43 0.17 -18.52
C ARG A 750 27.02 0.67 -18.22
N LEU A 751 26.81 1.21 -17.04
CA LEU A 751 25.50 1.71 -16.64
C LEU A 751 25.28 3.16 -17.08
N TYR A 752 24.22 3.44 -17.83
CA TYR A 752 23.71 4.82 -17.94
C TYR A 752 22.78 5.13 -16.76
N VAL A 753 23.35 5.71 -15.71
CA VAL A 753 22.68 5.92 -14.41
C VAL A 753 21.41 6.76 -14.55
N GLY A 754 21.50 7.92 -15.21
CA GLY A 754 20.34 8.80 -15.37
C GLY A 754 19.20 8.17 -16.17
N SER A 755 19.55 7.26 -17.08
CA SER A 755 18.62 6.41 -17.81
C SER A 755 17.55 7.24 -18.55
N TRP A 756 16.38 6.65 -18.85
CA TRP A 756 15.30 7.35 -19.58
C TRP A 756 14.90 8.68 -18.93
N SER A 757 14.85 8.73 -17.59
CA SER A 757 14.42 9.92 -16.84
C SER A 757 15.35 11.13 -16.96
N ASP A 758 16.64 10.91 -17.22
CA ASP A 758 17.61 11.96 -17.57
C ASP A 758 17.54 12.25 -19.07
N TRP A 759 17.49 11.20 -19.91
CA TRP A 759 17.49 11.33 -21.36
C TRP A 759 16.41 12.28 -21.89
N ILE A 760 15.18 12.13 -21.41
CA ILE A 760 14.02 12.89 -21.88
C ILE A 760 13.92 14.32 -21.31
N ARG A 761 14.77 14.68 -20.36
CA ARG A 761 14.81 16.05 -19.80
C ARG A 761 15.58 17.02 -20.70
N LYS A 762 16.40 16.49 -21.60
CA LYS A 762 17.21 17.30 -22.51
C LYS A 762 16.44 17.41 -23.82
N ASP A 763 15.80 18.56 -24.05
CA ASP A 763 14.90 18.82 -25.19
C ASP A 763 15.48 18.51 -26.59
N LEU A 764 16.79 18.30 -26.70
CA LEU A 764 17.51 17.99 -27.94
C LEU A 764 17.85 16.50 -28.12
N HIS A 765 17.58 15.64 -27.13
CA HIS A 765 17.91 14.23 -27.23
C HIS A 765 16.87 13.47 -28.08
N PRO A 766 17.31 12.68 -29.07
CA PRO A 766 16.39 12.00 -29.97
C PRO A 766 15.65 10.86 -29.24
N VAL A 767 14.39 10.67 -29.62
CA VAL A 767 13.50 9.64 -29.06
C VAL A 767 12.97 8.78 -30.21
N ALA A 768 13.02 7.46 -30.04
CA ALA A 768 12.42 6.48 -30.95
C ALA A 768 11.19 5.81 -30.32
N SER A 769 10.28 5.33 -31.17
CA SER A 769 9.09 4.54 -30.79
C SER A 769 8.79 3.51 -31.89
N GLY A 770 8.05 2.45 -31.57
CA GLY A 770 7.74 1.35 -32.50
C GLY A 770 8.32 0.00 -32.09
#